data_AF-A0A562GM23-F1
#
_entry.id   AF-A0A562GM23-F1
#
_cell.length_a   1.000
_cell.length_b   1.000
_cell.length_c   1.000
_cell.angle_alpha   90.00
_cell.angle_beta   90.00
_cell.angle_gamma   90.00
#
_symmetry.space_group_name_H-M   'P 1'
#
loop_
_entity.id
_entity.type
_entity.pdbx_description
1 polymer ?
#
loop_
_entity_poly.entity_id
_entity_poly.type
_entity_poly.pdbx_seq_one_letter_code
_entity_poly.pdbx_strand_id
1 'polypeptide(L)'
;MKIAEVIDQTLIENLTGATVVGIDIGSRTGKAVLFTGDELYAVQTPTGIEMQETSDELLAELLEKSGLKRSDISYIVGTGYGRVAMSFPDIPHQIVTEISCHAMGAHYLNAGIKTIIDIGGQDSKGIKVDPETGRVVEFVMNDKCAAGTGRFLEKVAQLLDLDLSQLGEAAVKAAKPSEISSQCVVFAESEVISLRAKGATPEDIAAGIHMATARRVRNLISRIGLEPGLAFSGGVSNNVGMKKAIEDLLEHPISEFKLDAIYAGALGAAVHAQNYQATGYRGDQEDNSGFSLDLTDLENRIAKQQESIITGADGKKKVGYLCTYTPLELINAAGVNQLRLFKKGNTEIVASGEQITQSVFCDFTKSILGAFKEGDPLYKSLDKVYTFYTCDCIKKVGEAIGDFFAPTDIYILPRLRQKESSRDYYRTEILNFKEDLESLSGNTVTEEAVREQIKIYNKVRAVLKQISDLRKRENPPIKGKDFLDLIKGYYYLPPEELLILYQEIYNTLAAVPDQGRKPIRLMMAGGVVADGDRRLLELIEDTVGARVVIEDHCTGSRNVSFQINEDGDPYQALAEGYLDQSPCTRMKPLQERVTISGDLAQEYKVDGILYVYLKFCPCYGQIKHEFFRHYQKLGIPVLEVPVDYSASDQGQLKTRLEAFIEVLGERGGITNADRGSSKPA
;
A
#
# COMPACT_ATOMS: atom_id res chain seq x y z
N MET A 1 15.34 17.40 -33.32
CA MET A 1 14.30 16.75 -34.17
C MET A 1 13.09 17.66 -34.21
N LYS A 2 12.27 17.64 -35.28
CA LYS A 2 11.00 18.37 -35.25
C LYS A 2 9.98 17.59 -34.44
N ILE A 3 9.20 18.26 -33.59
CA ILE A 3 8.18 17.63 -32.73
C ILE A 3 7.20 16.81 -33.59
N ALA A 4 6.77 17.36 -34.73
CA ALA A 4 5.84 16.70 -35.65
C ALA A 4 6.38 15.42 -36.31
N GLU A 5 7.70 15.21 -36.27
CA GLU A 5 8.31 13.98 -36.75
C GLU A 5 8.33 12.91 -35.69
N VAL A 6 8.23 13.24 -34.40
CA VAL A 6 8.42 12.31 -33.28
C VAL A 6 7.11 11.99 -32.55
N ILE A 7 6.31 13.01 -32.26
CA ILE A 7 5.08 12.92 -31.48
C ILE A 7 3.92 12.49 -32.37
N ASP A 8 2.97 11.76 -31.79
CA ASP A 8 1.72 11.40 -32.45
C ASP A 8 0.99 12.68 -32.94
N GLN A 9 0.62 12.70 -34.22
CA GLN A 9 0.03 13.88 -34.86
C GLN A 9 -1.24 14.37 -34.17
N THR A 10 -1.98 13.46 -33.53
CA THR A 10 -3.23 13.79 -32.83
C THR A 10 -3.01 14.54 -31.51
N LEU A 11 -1.78 14.55 -30.99
CA LEU A 11 -1.45 15.12 -29.68
C LEU A 11 -0.57 16.37 -29.76
N ILE A 12 -0.07 16.74 -30.94
CA ILE A 12 0.81 17.92 -31.11
C ILE A 12 0.09 19.20 -30.67
N GLU A 13 -1.21 19.33 -30.95
CA GLU A 13 -2.00 20.51 -30.58
C GLU A 13 -2.13 20.70 -29.05
N ASN A 14 -1.87 19.66 -28.26
CA ASN A 14 -1.87 19.73 -26.80
C ASN A 14 -0.56 20.26 -26.23
N LEU A 15 0.52 20.29 -27.03
CA LEU A 15 1.81 20.81 -26.60
C LEU A 15 1.85 22.33 -26.72
N THR A 16 2.50 22.97 -25.76
CA THR A 16 2.78 24.40 -25.82
C THR A 16 4.13 24.66 -26.48
N GLY A 17 4.37 25.87 -26.99
CA GLY A 17 5.69 26.29 -27.46
C GLY A 17 6.70 26.59 -26.34
N ALA A 18 6.37 26.27 -25.08
CA ALA A 18 7.18 26.59 -23.91
C ALA A 18 8.48 25.78 -23.88
N THR A 19 9.55 26.43 -23.43
CA THR A 19 10.86 25.82 -23.23
C THR A 19 10.88 25.07 -21.90
N VAL A 20 10.74 23.75 -21.92
CA VAL A 20 10.69 22.91 -20.70
C VAL A 20 11.53 21.66 -20.81
N VAL A 21 11.98 21.14 -19.66
CA VAL A 21 12.85 19.96 -19.60
C VAL A 21 12.23 18.86 -18.76
N GLY A 22 12.27 17.63 -19.26
CA GLY A 22 12.04 16.42 -18.49
C GLY A 22 13.34 15.67 -18.28
N ILE A 23 13.61 15.27 -17.03
CA ILE A 23 14.84 14.55 -16.65
C ILE A 23 14.45 13.23 -15.98
N ASP A 24 14.91 12.11 -16.51
CA ASP A 24 14.73 10.76 -15.96
C ASP A 24 16.08 10.19 -15.51
N ILE A 25 16.32 10.15 -14.21
CA ILE A 25 17.54 9.59 -13.63
C ILE A 25 17.30 8.13 -13.22
N GLY A 26 17.59 7.20 -14.12
CA GLY A 26 17.58 5.76 -13.83
C GLY A 26 18.81 5.31 -13.02
N SER A 27 18.81 4.07 -12.55
CA SER A 27 19.92 3.52 -11.73
C SER A 27 21.23 3.28 -12.49
N ARG A 28 21.23 3.40 -13.81
CA ARG A 28 22.38 3.11 -14.69
C ARG A 28 22.61 4.19 -15.73
N THR A 29 21.52 4.74 -16.25
CA THR A 29 21.54 5.77 -17.29
C THR A 29 20.52 6.86 -16.93
N GLY A 30 20.96 8.11 -16.99
CA GLY A 30 20.09 9.29 -16.98
C GLY A 30 19.75 9.71 -18.40
N LYS A 31 18.53 10.22 -18.61
CA LYS A 31 18.06 10.77 -19.88
C LYS A 31 17.38 12.09 -19.64
N ALA A 32 17.48 12.99 -20.61
CA ALA A 32 16.72 14.23 -20.57
C ALA A 32 16.15 14.57 -21.95
N VAL A 33 14.98 15.18 -21.94
CA VAL A 33 14.27 15.67 -23.12
C VAL A 33 13.93 17.15 -22.92
N LEU A 34 14.25 17.98 -23.91
CA LEU A 34 13.92 19.40 -23.96
C LEU A 34 12.91 19.63 -25.08
N PHE A 35 11.80 20.27 -24.76
CA PHE A 35 10.89 20.91 -25.72
C PHE A 35 11.19 22.40 -25.81
N THR A 36 11.23 22.95 -27.01
CA THR A 36 11.30 24.40 -27.23
C THR A 36 10.72 24.76 -28.60
N GLY A 37 9.70 25.60 -28.65
CA GLY A 37 9.00 25.91 -29.90
C GLY A 37 8.47 24.65 -30.59
N ASP A 38 8.94 24.35 -31.81
CA ASP A 38 8.59 23.16 -32.61
C ASP A 38 9.68 22.07 -32.58
N GLU A 39 10.66 22.19 -31.68
CA GLU A 39 11.86 21.35 -31.63
C GLU A 39 11.95 20.50 -30.37
N LEU A 40 12.52 19.31 -30.54
CA LEU A 40 12.80 18.33 -29.49
C LEU A 40 14.29 17.96 -29.51
N TYR A 41 14.92 18.03 -28.34
CA TYR A 41 16.28 17.54 -28.09
C TYR A 41 16.26 16.44 -27.03
N ALA A 42 17.08 15.41 -27.22
CA ALA A 42 17.20 14.30 -26.28
C ALA A 42 18.68 13.96 -26.07
N VAL A 43 19.05 13.69 -24.82
CA VAL A 43 20.42 13.34 -24.40
C VAL A 43 20.39 12.24 -23.34
N GLN A 44 21.48 11.50 -23.24
CA GLN A 44 21.64 10.44 -22.25
C GLN A 44 23.08 10.40 -21.74
N THR A 45 23.25 10.04 -20.47
CA THR A 45 24.56 9.86 -19.84
C THR A 45 24.51 8.68 -18.84
N PRO A 46 25.62 7.98 -18.56
CA PRO A 46 25.69 7.04 -17.45
C PRO A 46 25.37 7.73 -16.11
N THR A 47 24.59 7.08 -15.26
CA THR A 47 24.26 7.62 -13.93
C THR A 47 25.48 7.52 -13.01
N GLY A 48 25.89 8.66 -12.46
CA GLY A 48 26.96 8.75 -11.45
C GLY A 48 26.51 8.39 -10.03
N ILE A 49 27.42 8.58 -9.06
CA ILE A 49 27.10 8.40 -7.63
C ILE A 49 26.19 9.54 -7.16
N GLU A 50 26.54 10.77 -7.52
CA GLU A 50 25.76 11.98 -7.22
C GLU A 50 24.73 12.23 -8.32
N MET A 51 23.47 11.96 -8.00
CA MET A 51 22.36 12.04 -8.97
C MET A 51 22.09 13.47 -9.43
N GLN A 52 22.33 14.46 -8.58
CA GLN A 52 22.23 15.87 -8.93
C GLN A 52 23.27 16.24 -10.01
N GLU A 53 24.51 15.77 -9.89
CA GLU A 53 25.56 16.03 -10.90
C GLU A 53 25.18 15.42 -12.25
N THR A 54 24.66 14.19 -12.25
CA THR A 54 24.14 13.54 -13.48
C THR A 54 23.02 14.39 -14.13
N SER A 55 22.14 14.97 -13.30
CA SER A 55 21.07 15.83 -13.79
C SER A 55 21.60 17.15 -14.37
N ASP A 56 22.62 17.75 -13.75
CA ASP A 56 23.24 18.99 -14.22
C ASP A 56 24.03 18.76 -15.51
N GLU A 57 24.69 17.61 -15.66
CA GLU A 57 25.36 17.19 -16.90
C GLU A 57 24.37 17.07 -18.07
N LEU A 58 23.25 16.36 -17.87
CA LEU A 58 22.20 16.21 -18.88
C LEU A 58 21.64 17.59 -19.29
N LEU A 59 21.43 18.46 -18.32
CA LEU A 59 20.92 19.80 -18.56
C LEU A 59 21.93 20.65 -19.34
N ALA A 60 23.21 20.59 -18.99
CA ALA A 60 24.28 21.29 -19.71
C ALA A 60 24.37 20.82 -21.17
N GLU A 61 24.30 19.51 -21.42
CA GLU A 61 24.34 18.96 -22.78
C GLU A 61 23.12 19.38 -23.61
N LEU A 62 21.93 19.43 -23.02
CA LEU A 62 20.72 19.94 -23.70
C LEU A 62 20.87 21.42 -24.08
N LEU A 63 21.40 22.25 -23.17
CA LEU A 63 21.61 23.68 -23.42
C LEU A 63 22.66 23.90 -24.51
N GLU A 64 23.75 23.12 -24.50
CA GLU A 64 24.77 23.16 -25.56
C GLU A 64 24.19 22.81 -26.93
N LYS A 65 23.42 21.71 -27.02
CA LYS A 65 22.82 21.25 -28.29
C LYS A 65 21.74 22.18 -28.82
N SER A 66 20.97 22.82 -27.94
CA SER A 66 19.89 23.73 -28.33
C SER A 66 20.35 25.17 -28.54
N GLY A 67 21.51 25.55 -28.01
CA GLY A 67 21.99 26.93 -28.01
C GLY A 67 21.21 27.87 -27.07
N LEU A 68 20.39 27.30 -26.17
CA LEU A 68 19.61 28.05 -25.18
C LEU A 68 20.42 28.35 -23.93
N LYS A 69 19.95 29.32 -23.15
CA LYS A 69 20.47 29.63 -21.81
C LYS A 69 19.58 28.98 -20.76
N ARG A 70 20.17 28.69 -19.59
CA ARG A 70 19.44 28.17 -18.42
C ARG A 70 18.23 29.04 -18.05
N SER A 71 18.34 30.37 -18.22
CA SER A 71 17.26 31.34 -17.97
C SER A 71 16.05 31.21 -18.90
N ASP A 72 16.20 30.51 -20.03
CA ASP A 72 15.13 30.33 -21.01
C ASP A 72 14.21 29.17 -20.61
N ILE A 73 14.65 28.32 -19.67
CA ILE A 73 13.87 27.17 -19.18
C ILE A 73 12.75 27.68 -18.28
N SER A 74 11.52 27.39 -18.68
CA SER A 74 10.31 27.81 -17.97
C SER A 74 9.91 26.83 -16.87
N TYR A 75 10.24 25.54 -17.01
CA TYR A 75 9.89 24.51 -16.04
C TYR A 75 10.73 23.24 -16.20
N ILE A 76 10.99 22.53 -15.10
CA ILE A 76 11.65 21.22 -15.10
C ILE A 76 10.77 20.19 -14.39
N VAL A 77 10.65 18.99 -14.94
CA VAL A 77 10.12 17.83 -14.20
C VAL A 77 11.20 16.76 -14.10
N GLY A 78 11.45 16.33 -12.87
CA GLY A 78 12.37 15.24 -12.55
C GLY A 78 11.62 13.94 -12.27
N THR A 79 12.14 12.82 -12.78
CA THR A 79 11.62 11.48 -12.56
C THR A 79 12.73 10.43 -12.44
N GLY A 80 12.33 9.16 -12.30
CA GLY A 80 13.22 8.01 -12.17
C GLY A 80 13.67 7.75 -10.72
N TYR A 81 14.67 6.88 -10.59
CA TYR A 81 15.27 6.47 -9.33
C TYR A 81 15.94 7.65 -8.58
N GLY A 82 16.63 8.52 -9.32
CA GLY A 82 17.39 9.63 -8.74
C GLY A 82 16.59 10.89 -8.43
N ARG A 83 15.26 10.87 -8.65
CA ARG A 83 14.39 12.05 -8.52
C ARG A 83 14.40 12.73 -7.16
N VAL A 84 14.63 11.96 -6.09
CA VAL A 84 14.64 12.48 -4.72
C VAL A 84 15.82 13.41 -4.42
N ALA A 85 16.88 13.35 -5.23
CA ALA A 85 18.08 14.17 -5.08
C ALA A 85 18.09 15.38 -6.03
N MET A 86 17.15 15.47 -6.97
CA MET A 86 17.10 16.54 -7.96
C MET A 86 16.53 17.83 -7.37
N SER A 87 17.25 18.93 -7.51
CA SER A 87 16.87 20.26 -7.05
C SER A 87 17.31 21.33 -8.05
N PHE A 88 16.39 22.22 -8.39
CA PHE A 88 16.64 23.34 -9.29
C PHE A 88 16.11 24.63 -8.64
N PRO A 89 16.84 25.22 -7.67
CA PRO A 89 16.31 26.35 -6.89
C PRO A 89 15.97 27.58 -7.75
N ASP A 90 16.66 27.76 -8.87
CA ASP A 90 16.48 28.92 -9.76
C ASP A 90 15.42 28.71 -10.85
N ILE A 91 14.81 27.51 -10.94
CA ILE A 91 13.86 27.14 -12.00
C ILE A 91 12.64 26.47 -11.36
N PRO A 92 11.40 26.86 -11.72
CA PRO A 92 10.22 26.12 -11.29
C PRO A 92 10.36 24.64 -11.64
N HIS A 93 10.25 23.76 -10.64
CA HIS A 93 10.40 22.34 -10.86
C HIS A 93 9.43 21.50 -10.03
N GLN A 94 9.17 20.28 -10.51
CA GLN A 94 8.39 19.26 -9.82
C GLN A 94 9.02 17.89 -9.98
N ILE A 95 8.70 17.01 -9.03
CA ILE A 95 9.03 15.60 -9.10
C ILE A 95 7.75 14.84 -9.45
N VAL A 96 7.84 13.97 -10.45
CA VAL A 96 6.74 13.10 -10.87
C VAL A 96 7.26 11.66 -10.93
N THR A 97 6.44 10.69 -10.56
CA THR A 97 6.86 9.28 -10.62
C THR A 97 7.16 8.82 -12.04
N GLU A 98 8.08 7.88 -12.17
CA GLU A 98 8.44 7.29 -13.47
C GLU A 98 7.27 6.52 -14.08
N ILE A 99 6.32 6.05 -13.27
CA ILE A 99 5.10 5.39 -13.73
C ILE A 99 4.25 6.37 -14.56
N SER A 100 3.97 7.55 -13.99
CA SER A 100 3.20 8.60 -14.67
C SER A 100 3.95 9.14 -15.88
N CYS A 101 5.27 9.35 -15.75
CA CYS A 101 6.09 9.85 -16.85
C CYS A 101 6.21 8.84 -18.01
N HIS A 102 6.44 7.55 -17.75
CA HIS A 102 6.47 6.55 -18.82
C HIS A 102 5.10 6.37 -19.49
N ALA A 103 4.01 6.45 -18.73
CA ALA A 103 2.64 6.45 -19.27
C ALA A 103 2.42 7.59 -20.25
N MET A 104 2.72 8.82 -19.81
CA MET A 104 2.55 10.01 -20.61
C MET A 104 3.47 10.01 -21.84
N GLY A 105 4.73 9.61 -21.66
CA GLY A 105 5.69 9.55 -22.76
C GLY A 105 5.30 8.55 -23.83
N ALA A 106 4.89 7.33 -23.46
CA ALA A 106 4.45 6.32 -24.42
C ALA A 106 3.17 6.75 -25.16
N HIS A 107 2.24 7.40 -24.46
CA HIS A 107 1.02 7.95 -25.07
C HIS A 107 1.33 9.05 -26.10
N TYR A 108 2.28 9.95 -25.81
CA TYR A 108 2.70 10.98 -26.76
C TYR A 108 3.51 10.43 -27.95
N LEU A 109 4.16 9.27 -27.80
CA LEU A 109 4.79 8.57 -28.92
C LEU A 109 3.77 7.85 -29.81
N ASN A 110 2.66 7.38 -29.24
CA ASN A 110 1.56 6.74 -29.96
C ASN A 110 0.29 6.79 -29.08
N ALA A 111 -0.74 7.52 -29.53
CA ALA A 111 -1.96 7.71 -28.75
C ALA A 111 -2.73 6.40 -28.51
N GLY A 112 -2.51 5.38 -29.34
CA GLY A 112 -3.14 4.07 -29.24
C GLY A 112 -2.55 3.12 -28.19
N ILE A 113 -1.53 3.53 -27.43
CA ILE A 113 -0.93 2.71 -26.36
C ILE A 113 -1.90 2.55 -25.20
N LYS A 114 -2.09 1.29 -24.79
CA LYS A 114 -2.97 0.91 -23.66
C LYS A 114 -2.24 0.13 -22.58
N THR A 115 -1.15 -0.54 -22.93
CA THR A 115 -0.34 -1.32 -21.99
C THR A 115 1.13 -1.01 -22.19
N ILE A 116 1.86 -0.78 -21.11
CA ILE A 116 3.29 -0.54 -21.11
C ILE A 116 3.96 -1.61 -20.24
N ILE A 117 5.02 -2.20 -20.79
CA ILE A 117 6.03 -2.94 -20.04
C ILE A 117 7.22 -2.01 -19.89
N ASP A 118 7.57 -1.65 -18.66
CA ASP A 118 8.79 -0.90 -18.36
C ASP A 118 9.78 -1.85 -17.69
N ILE A 119 10.98 -2.03 -18.25
CA ILE A 119 12.04 -2.82 -17.61
C ILE A 119 13.26 -1.93 -17.39
N GLY A 120 13.40 -1.49 -16.14
CA GLY A 120 14.52 -0.70 -15.66
C GLY A 120 15.70 -1.57 -15.20
N GLY A 121 16.68 -0.91 -14.57
CA GLY A 121 17.85 -1.59 -14.01
C GLY A 121 17.54 -2.35 -12.71
N GLN A 122 16.56 -1.89 -11.91
CA GLN A 122 16.28 -2.43 -10.58
C GLN A 122 14.89 -3.05 -10.44
N ASP A 123 13.93 -2.65 -11.27
CA ASP A 123 12.55 -3.13 -11.23
C ASP A 123 11.96 -3.20 -12.64
N SER A 124 10.78 -3.80 -12.71
CA SER A 124 9.96 -3.93 -13.91
C SER A 124 8.51 -3.59 -13.55
N LYS A 125 7.82 -2.90 -14.46
CA LYS A 125 6.47 -2.39 -14.25
C LYS A 125 5.55 -2.79 -15.39
N GLY A 126 4.31 -3.08 -15.04
CA GLY A 126 3.18 -3.12 -15.97
C GLY A 126 2.29 -1.92 -15.72
N ILE A 127 2.01 -1.13 -16.75
CA ILE A 127 1.21 0.09 -16.63
C ILE A 127 0.08 0.00 -17.66
N LYS A 128 -1.15 0.18 -17.20
CA LYS A 128 -2.33 0.34 -18.04
C LYS A 128 -2.62 1.82 -18.22
N VAL A 129 -2.82 2.23 -19.46
CA VAL A 129 -2.92 3.64 -19.84
C VAL A 129 -4.29 3.90 -20.48
N ASP A 130 -4.87 5.05 -20.17
CA ASP A 130 -6.03 5.57 -20.85
C ASP A 130 -5.59 6.15 -22.21
N PRO A 131 -5.99 5.57 -23.35
CA PRO A 131 -5.57 6.04 -24.66
C PRO A 131 -6.15 7.41 -25.04
N GLU A 132 -7.14 7.95 -24.32
CA GLU A 132 -7.66 9.30 -24.59
C GLU A 132 -6.85 10.39 -23.89
N THR A 133 -6.29 10.08 -22.71
CA THR A 133 -5.65 11.09 -21.85
C THR A 133 -4.17 10.82 -21.54
N GLY A 134 -3.65 9.63 -21.86
CA GLY A 134 -2.32 9.19 -21.48
C GLY A 134 -2.12 8.94 -19.98
N ARG A 135 -3.21 8.90 -19.21
CA ARG A 135 -3.16 8.78 -17.74
C ARG A 135 -3.11 7.33 -17.32
N VAL A 136 -2.52 7.08 -16.16
CA VAL A 136 -2.41 5.73 -15.61
C VAL A 136 -3.79 5.26 -15.10
N VAL A 137 -4.28 4.17 -15.66
CA VAL A 137 -5.53 3.52 -15.23
C VAL A 137 -5.26 2.61 -14.04
N GLU A 138 -4.22 1.80 -14.17
CA GLU A 138 -3.82 0.78 -13.21
C GLU A 138 -2.33 0.48 -13.42
N PHE A 139 -1.60 0.11 -12.37
CA PHE A 139 -0.21 -0.30 -12.50
C PHE A 139 0.16 -1.39 -11.52
N VAL A 140 1.23 -2.11 -11.85
CA VAL A 140 1.83 -3.12 -10.99
C VAL A 140 3.34 -3.10 -11.18
N MET A 141 4.09 -3.39 -10.13
CA MET A 141 5.54 -3.52 -10.18
C MET A 141 6.00 -4.78 -9.46
N ASN A 142 7.15 -5.32 -9.85
CA ASN A 142 7.76 -6.42 -9.11
C ASN A 142 8.46 -5.93 -7.82
N ASP A 143 8.71 -6.85 -6.89
CA ASP A 143 9.57 -6.59 -5.73
C ASP A 143 11.02 -6.32 -6.21
N LYS A 144 11.87 -5.72 -5.35
CA LYS A 144 13.31 -5.43 -5.58
C LYS A 144 14.19 -6.65 -5.95
N CYS A 145 13.59 -7.81 -6.21
CA CYS A 145 14.27 -8.95 -6.77
C CYS A 145 14.81 -8.58 -8.16
N ALA A 146 16.13 -8.46 -8.28
CA ALA A 146 16.81 -8.16 -9.54
C ALA A 146 16.47 -9.16 -10.66
N ALA A 147 15.94 -10.34 -10.32
CA ALA A 147 15.56 -11.33 -11.29
C ALA A 147 14.36 -10.85 -12.13
N GLY A 148 14.61 -10.65 -13.42
CA GLY A 148 13.66 -10.10 -14.38
C GLY A 148 13.84 -8.62 -14.74
N THR A 149 14.97 -8.03 -14.35
CA THR A 149 15.33 -6.61 -14.59
C THR A 149 16.61 -6.52 -15.41
N GLY A 150 17.00 -5.32 -15.85
CA GLY A 150 18.25 -5.09 -16.59
C GLY A 150 19.49 -5.60 -15.85
N ARG A 151 19.57 -5.44 -14.52
CA ARG A 151 20.72 -5.91 -13.73
C ARG A 151 20.92 -7.43 -13.79
N PHE A 152 19.83 -8.19 -13.91
CA PHE A 152 19.93 -9.63 -14.09
C PHE A 152 20.53 -9.98 -15.46
N LEU A 153 20.05 -9.35 -16.52
CA LEU A 153 20.57 -9.55 -17.86
C LEU A 153 22.04 -9.14 -17.96
N GLU A 154 22.44 -8.00 -17.37
CA GLU A 154 23.83 -7.55 -17.31
C GLU A 154 24.74 -8.58 -16.62
N LYS A 155 24.28 -9.16 -15.49
CA LYS A 155 25.08 -10.14 -14.75
C LYS A 155 25.28 -11.44 -15.54
N VAL A 156 24.24 -11.88 -16.23
CA VAL A 156 24.32 -13.05 -17.13
C VAL A 156 25.21 -12.76 -18.33
N ALA A 157 25.10 -11.57 -18.92
CA ALA A 157 25.97 -11.15 -20.02
C ALA A 157 27.44 -11.27 -19.63
N GLN A 158 27.82 -10.76 -18.45
CA GLN A 158 29.18 -10.89 -17.92
C GLN A 158 29.62 -12.35 -17.74
N LEU A 159 28.74 -13.26 -17.31
CA LEU A 159 29.07 -14.69 -17.18
C LEU A 159 29.29 -15.40 -18.52
N LEU A 160 28.78 -14.82 -19.60
CA LEU A 160 28.94 -15.31 -20.97
C LEU A 160 30.00 -14.53 -21.75
N ASP A 161 30.74 -13.63 -21.10
CA ASP A 161 31.69 -12.70 -21.70
C ASP A 161 31.07 -11.81 -22.80
N LEU A 162 29.83 -11.36 -22.56
CA LEU A 162 29.05 -10.47 -23.42
C LEU A 162 28.69 -9.17 -22.68
N ASP A 163 28.37 -8.12 -23.43
CA ASP A 163 27.61 -6.98 -22.93
C ASP A 163 26.08 -7.19 -23.07
N LEU A 164 25.28 -6.27 -22.51
CA LEU A 164 23.82 -6.39 -22.51
C LEU A 164 23.21 -6.35 -23.93
N SER A 165 23.81 -5.60 -24.87
CA SER A 165 23.35 -5.54 -26.26
C SER A 165 23.66 -6.85 -26.99
N GLN A 166 24.90 -7.32 -26.84
CA GLN A 166 25.39 -8.57 -27.40
C GLN A 166 24.62 -9.79 -26.88
N LEU A 167 24.20 -9.77 -25.61
CA LEU A 167 23.35 -10.82 -25.04
C LEU A 167 22.01 -10.91 -25.78
N GLY A 168 21.41 -9.77 -26.14
CA GLY A 168 20.18 -9.73 -26.93
C GLY A 168 20.38 -10.29 -28.33
N GLU A 169 21.46 -9.89 -29.01
CA GLU A 169 21.82 -10.40 -30.34
C GLU A 169 22.14 -11.90 -30.35
N ALA A 170 22.78 -12.42 -29.29
CA ALA A 170 23.05 -13.85 -29.14
C ALA A 170 21.75 -14.64 -28.97
N ALA A 171 20.80 -14.13 -28.17
CA ALA A 171 19.53 -14.79 -27.92
C ALA A 171 18.69 -14.99 -29.19
N VAL A 172 18.70 -14.04 -30.13
CA VAL A 172 17.93 -14.18 -31.38
C VAL A 172 18.55 -15.18 -32.37
N LYS A 173 19.83 -15.52 -32.20
CA LYS A 173 20.57 -16.51 -33.00
C LYS A 173 20.47 -17.95 -32.46
N ALA A 174 19.85 -18.14 -31.30
CA ALA A 174 19.75 -19.43 -30.64
C ALA A 174 19.02 -20.48 -31.50
N ALA A 175 19.52 -21.70 -31.50
CA ALA A 175 18.86 -22.83 -32.16
C ALA A 175 17.78 -23.43 -31.25
N LYS A 176 18.06 -23.49 -29.94
CA LYS A 176 17.13 -24.03 -28.95
C LYS A 176 17.36 -23.35 -27.59
N PRO A 177 16.39 -22.55 -27.08
CA PRO A 177 16.51 -21.94 -25.76
C PRO A 177 16.79 -22.97 -24.66
N SER A 178 17.79 -22.70 -23.82
CA SER A 178 18.09 -23.51 -22.65
C SER A 178 16.96 -23.42 -21.61
N GLU A 179 16.66 -24.51 -20.93
CA GLU A 179 15.68 -24.53 -19.85
C GLU A 179 16.32 -23.93 -18.59
N ILE A 180 15.84 -22.75 -18.18
CA ILE A 180 16.23 -22.07 -16.94
C ILE A 180 15.08 -22.21 -15.94
N SER A 181 15.34 -22.96 -14.87
CA SER A 181 14.41 -23.27 -13.79
C SER A 181 14.44 -22.22 -12.67
N SER A 182 15.61 -21.61 -12.43
CA SER A 182 15.81 -20.74 -11.29
C SER A 182 15.21 -19.36 -11.47
N GLN A 183 14.45 -18.94 -10.47
CA GLN A 183 13.84 -17.63 -10.41
C GLN A 183 14.60 -16.62 -9.51
N CYS A 184 15.86 -16.87 -9.20
CA CYS A 184 16.70 -15.95 -8.43
C CYS A 184 17.99 -15.69 -9.20
N VAL A 185 18.50 -14.45 -9.18
CA VAL A 185 19.78 -14.10 -9.83
C VAL A 185 20.90 -15.01 -9.31
N VAL A 186 20.98 -15.21 -7.99
CA VAL A 186 22.03 -16.05 -7.36
C VAL A 186 22.01 -17.49 -7.87
N PHE A 187 20.81 -18.08 -7.97
CA PHE A 187 20.69 -19.45 -8.48
C PHE A 187 20.87 -19.52 -10.00
N ALA A 188 20.45 -18.49 -10.73
CA ALA A 188 20.66 -18.39 -12.17
C ALA A 188 22.15 -18.34 -12.53
N GLU A 189 23.02 -17.71 -11.73
CA GLU A 189 24.47 -17.76 -11.94
C GLU A 189 25.00 -19.20 -11.92
N SER A 190 24.62 -19.97 -10.89
CA SER A 190 25.01 -21.38 -10.76
C SER A 190 24.46 -22.24 -11.90
N GLU A 191 23.23 -21.96 -12.34
CA GLU A 191 22.58 -22.66 -13.44
C GLU A 191 23.25 -22.36 -14.79
N VAL A 192 23.60 -21.11 -15.07
CA VAL A 192 24.35 -20.69 -16.27
C VAL A 192 25.71 -21.40 -16.33
N ILE A 193 26.45 -21.44 -15.22
CA ILE A 193 27.73 -22.15 -15.14
C ILE A 193 27.55 -23.65 -15.40
N SER A 194 26.50 -24.26 -14.83
CA SER A 194 26.19 -25.67 -15.06
C SER A 194 25.86 -25.97 -16.53
N LEU A 195 25.08 -25.11 -17.17
CA LEU A 195 24.71 -25.25 -18.59
C LEU A 195 25.93 -25.10 -19.50
N ARG A 196 26.80 -24.12 -19.21
CA ARG A 196 28.10 -23.96 -19.87
C ARG A 196 28.96 -25.22 -19.75
N ALA A 197 29.04 -25.81 -18.56
CA ALA A 197 29.79 -27.05 -18.34
C ALA A 197 29.20 -28.26 -19.07
N LYS A 198 27.88 -28.28 -19.30
CA LYS A 198 27.17 -29.31 -20.10
C LYS A 198 27.26 -29.08 -21.61
N GLY A 199 27.95 -28.04 -22.06
CA GLY A 199 28.16 -27.74 -23.48
C GLY A 199 27.04 -26.95 -24.15
N ALA A 200 26.13 -26.33 -23.38
CA ALA A 200 25.15 -25.40 -23.96
C ALA A 200 25.85 -24.16 -24.54
N THR A 201 25.38 -23.71 -25.70
CA THR A 201 25.96 -22.55 -26.39
C THR A 201 25.57 -21.24 -25.68
N PRO A 202 26.40 -20.17 -25.76
CA PRO A 202 26.04 -18.86 -25.24
C PRO A 202 24.70 -18.35 -25.79
N GLU A 203 24.41 -18.60 -27.06
CA GLU A 203 23.16 -18.22 -27.73
C GLU A 203 21.96 -18.91 -27.09
N ASP A 204 22.03 -20.25 -26.92
CA ASP A 204 20.94 -21.03 -26.31
C ASP A 204 20.71 -20.63 -24.85
N ILE A 205 21.77 -20.35 -24.08
CA ILE A 205 21.67 -19.86 -22.70
C ILE A 205 21.04 -18.46 -22.69
N ALA A 206 21.49 -17.55 -23.55
CA ALA A 206 20.95 -16.20 -23.66
C ALA A 206 19.45 -16.23 -23.97
N ALA A 207 19.00 -17.04 -24.93
CA ALA A 207 17.58 -17.20 -25.23
C ALA A 207 16.79 -17.78 -24.04
N GLY A 208 17.35 -18.76 -23.32
CA GLY A 208 16.74 -19.33 -22.12
C GLY A 208 16.50 -18.28 -21.01
N ILE A 209 17.47 -17.39 -20.82
CA ILE A 209 17.43 -16.31 -19.82
C ILE A 209 16.42 -15.22 -20.18
N HIS A 210 16.34 -14.83 -21.46
CA HIS A 210 15.31 -13.89 -21.93
C HIS A 210 13.90 -14.49 -21.78
N MET A 211 13.71 -15.77 -22.12
CA MET A 211 12.42 -16.45 -21.92
C MET A 211 12.04 -16.56 -20.44
N ALA A 212 13.01 -16.84 -19.56
CA ALA A 212 12.77 -16.85 -18.12
C ALA A 212 12.39 -15.46 -17.58
N THR A 213 12.99 -14.41 -18.12
CA THR A 213 12.66 -13.01 -17.80
C THR A 213 11.27 -12.64 -18.31
N ALA A 214 10.95 -12.96 -19.58
CA ALA A 214 9.65 -12.70 -20.18
C ALA A 214 8.51 -13.38 -19.42
N ARG A 215 8.72 -14.62 -18.92
CA ARG A 215 7.74 -15.32 -18.08
C ARG A 215 7.34 -14.55 -16.83
N ARG A 216 8.26 -13.80 -16.23
CA ARG A 216 7.96 -12.93 -15.08
C ARG A 216 7.15 -11.72 -15.50
N VAL A 217 7.56 -11.08 -16.59
CA VAL A 217 6.87 -9.92 -17.15
C VAL A 217 5.43 -10.30 -17.47
N ARG A 218 5.19 -11.48 -18.07
CA ARG A 218 3.83 -12.00 -18.28
C ARG A 218 3.07 -12.18 -16.96
N ASN A 219 3.66 -12.79 -15.94
CA ASN A 219 3.00 -12.98 -14.64
C ASN A 219 2.72 -11.65 -13.91
N LEU A 220 3.54 -10.62 -14.19
CA LEU A 220 3.33 -9.27 -13.71
C LEU A 220 2.14 -8.63 -14.43
N ILE A 221 2.16 -8.60 -15.77
CA ILE A 221 1.12 -8.03 -16.62
C ILE A 221 -0.23 -8.74 -16.45
N SER A 222 -0.25 -10.05 -16.18
CA SER A 222 -1.50 -10.80 -15.96
C SER A 222 -2.32 -10.28 -14.77
N ARG A 223 -1.75 -9.44 -13.90
CA ARG A 223 -2.45 -8.83 -12.76
C ARG A 223 -3.33 -7.64 -13.16
N ILE A 224 -2.94 -6.91 -14.20
CA ILE A 224 -3.65 -5.72 -14.71
C ILE A 224 -4.39 -5.99 -16.04
N GLY A 225 -4.08 -7.13 -16.68
CA GLY A 225 -4.61 -7.51 -17.98
C GLY A 225 -3.86 -6.84 -19.14
N LEU A 226 -3.63 -7.60 -20.20
CA LEU A 226 -2.97 -7.11 -21.42
C LEU A 226 -4.02 -6.60 -22.40
N GLU A 227 -3.83 -5.38 -22.91
CA GLU A 227 -4.64 -4.81 -23.98
C GLU A 227 -3.79 -4.55 -25.24
N PRO A 228 -4.37 -4.65 -26.45
CA PRO A 228 -3.68 -4.27 -27.68
C PRO A 228 -3.19 -2.81 -27.64
N GLY A 229 -2.02 -2.55 -28.23
CA GLY A 229 -1.31 -1.28 -28.07
C GLY A 229 -0.24 -1.40 -26.97
N LEU A 230 0.71 -2.32 -27.17
CA LEU A 230 1.76 -2.64 -26.22
C LEU A 230 3.00 -1.77 -26.49
N ALA A 231 3.45 -1.03 -25.48
CA ALA A 231 4.73 -0.33 -25.48
C ALA A 231 5.75 -1.09 -24.62
N PHE A 232 7.02 -1.07 -25.03
CA PHE A 232 8.13 -1.57 -24.23
C PHE A 232 9.15 -0.45 -23.98
N SER A 233 9.27 -0.01 -22.73
CA SER A 233 10.12 1.10 -22.30
C SER A 233 11.17 0.68 -21.27
N GLY A 234 12.00 1.64 -20.87
CA GLY A 234 13.03 1.47 -19.86
C GLY A 234 14.39 1.08 -20.46
N GLY A 235 15.39 0.89 -19.61
CA GLY A 235 16.78 0.67 -20.03
C GLY A 235 17.01 -0.61 -20.83
N VAL A 236 16.08 -1.59 -20.76
CA VAL A 236 16.16 -2.85 -21.51
C VAL A 236 15.37 -2.81 -22.81
N SER A 237 14.65 -1.71 -23.09
CA SER A 237 13.76 -1.61 -24.25
C SER A 237 14.44 -1.87 -25.59
N ASN A 238 15.74 -1.59 -25.73
CA ASN A 238 16.51 -1.86 -26.96
C ASN A 238 17.07 -3.28 -27.09
N ASN A 239 16.97 -4.12 -26.06
CA ASN A 239 17.46 -5.49 -26.15
C ASN A 239 16.54 -6.32 -27.07
N VAL A 240 17.04 -6.65 -28.26
CA VAL A 240 16.29 -7.38 -29.29
C VAL A 240 15.86 -8.78 -28.87
N GLY A 241 16.65 -9.46 -28.04
CA GLY A 241 16.30 -10.76 -27.46
C GLY A 241 15.15 -10.65 -26.47
N MET A 242 15.10 -9.59 -25.69
CA MET A 242 14.02 -9.30 -24.75
C MET A 242 12.74 -8.92 -25.48
N LYS A 243 12.81 -8.07 -26.52
CA LYS A 243 11.67 -7.75 -27.39
C LYS A 243 11.04 -9.02 -27.94
N LYS A 244 11.83 -9.85 -28.61
CA LYS A 244 11.39 -11.12 -29.19
C LYS A 244 10.76 -12.05 -28.14
N ALA A 245 11.42 -12.23 -26.98
CA ALA A 245 10.90 -13.10 -25.93
C ALA A 245 9.58 -12.60 -25.32
N ILE A 246 9.37 -11.28 -25.25
CA ILE A 246 8.08 -10.69 -24.81
C ILE A 246 7.01 -10.95 -25.87
N GLU A 247 7.29 -10.66 -27.14
CA GLU A 247 6.34 -10.85 -28.24
C GLU A 247 5.94 -12.33 -28.40
N ASP A 248 6.92 -13.24 -28.39
CA ASP A 248 6.71 -14.69 -28.50
C ASP A 248 5.83 -15.22 -27.35
N LEU A 249 5.98 -14.67 -26.15
CA LEU A 249 5.28 -15.17 -24.96
C LEU A 249 3.91 -14.52 -24.73
N LEU A 250 3.78 -13.24 -25.07
CA LEU A 250 2.53 -12.50 -24.93
C LEU A 250 1.63 -12.61 -26.15
N GLU A 251 2.15 -13.05 -27.30
CA GLU A 251 1.42 -13.12 -28.58
C GLU A 251 0.86 -11.76 -29.02
N HIS A 252 1.54 -10.68 -28.63
CA HIS A 252 1.20 -9.30 -28.98
C HIS A 252 2.45 -8.55 -29.47
N PRO A 253 2.38 -7.88 -30.64
CA PRO A 253 3.51 -7.13 -31.15
C PRO A 253 3.76 -5.87 -30.31
N ILE A 254 5.04 -5.53 -30.12
CA ILE A 254 5.45 -4.28 -29.49
C ILE A 254 5.33 -3.15 -30.51
N SER A 255 4.78 -2.02 -30.08
CA SER A 255 4.63 -0.83 -30.93
C SER A 255 5.98 -0.21 -31.24
N GLU A 256 6.20 0.16 -32.50
CA GLU A 256 7.40 0.90 -32.90
C GLU A 256 7.20 2.40 -32.67
N PHE A 257 8.26 3.06 -32.21
CA PHE A 257 8.29 4.51 -31.98
C PHE A 257 9.39 5.15 -32.80
N LYS A 258 9.17 6.41 -33.17
CA LYS A 258 10.13 7.19 -33.95
C LYS A 258 11.27 7.74 -33.10
N LEU A 259 10.97 8.06 -31.84
CA LEU A 259 11.97 8.27 -30.80
C LEU A 259 12.12 6.98 -30.00
N ASP A 260 13.38 6.65 -29.69
CA ASP A 260 13.71 5.48 -28.90
C ASP A 260 12.96 5.47 -27.55
N ALA A 261 12.34 4.33 -27.23
CA ALA A 261 11.55 4.11 -26.03
C ALA A 261 12.35 4.28 -24.73
N ILE A 262 13.69 4.26 -24.78
CA ILE A 262 14.54 4.60 -23.62
C ILE A 262 14.29 6.02 -23.10
N TYR A 263 13.79 6.94 -23.94
CA TYR A 263 13.48 8.32 -23.59
C TYR A 263 12.04 8.53 -23.11
N ALA A 264 11.20 7.48 -23.06
CA ALA A 264 9.78 7.63 -22.71
C ALA A 264 9.55 8.33 -21.36
N GLY A 265 10.33 7.98 -20.32
CA GLY A 265 10.26 8.64 -19.01
C GLY A 265 10.60 10.13 -19.07
N ALA A 266 11.74 10.48 -19.66
CA ALA A 266 12.15 11.87 -19.82
C ALA A 266 11.17 12.68 -20.71
N LEU A 267 10.63 12.06 -21.77
CA LEU A 267 9.64 12.67 -22.64
C LEU A 267 8.35 12.98 -21.89
N GLY A 268 7.80 12.02 -21.15
CA GLY A 268 6.59 12.26 -20.36
C GLY A 268 6.81 13.27 -19.25
N ALA A 269 7.99 13.29 -18.62
CA ALA A 269 8.35 14.36 -17.69
C ALA A 269 8.32 15.74 -18.38
N ALA A 270 8.85 15.87 -19.59
CA ALA A 270 8.80 17.13 -20.35
C ALA A 270 7.35 17.54 -20.69
N VAL A 271 6.47 16.58 -21.01
CA VAL A 271 5.03 16.84 -21.20
C VAL A 271 4.37 17.32 -19.89
N HIS A 272 4.65 16.68 -18.75
CA HIS A 272 4.18 17.16 -17.45
C HIS A 272 4.68 18.57 -17.14
N ALA A 273 5.93 18.88 -17.48
CA ALA A 273 6.51 20.20 -17.29
C ALA A 273 5.74 21.28 -18.09
N GLN A 274 5.32 20.98 -19.33
CA GLN A 274 4.45 21.88 -20.09
C GLN A 274 3.09 22.09 -19.41
N ASN A 275 2.47 21.02 -18.91
CA ASN A 275 1.18 21.09 -18.23
C ASN A 275 1.25 21.92 -16.93
N TYR A 276 2.29 21.73 -16.12
CA TYR A 276 2.51 22.52 -14.90
C TYR A 276 2.84 23.97 -15.19
N GLN A 277 3.64 24.23 -16.23
CA GLN A 277 3.94 25.59 -16.68
C GLN A 277 2.66 26.32 -17.12
N ALA A 278 1.80 25.67 -17.90
CA ALA A 278 0.57 26.25 -18.41
C ALA A 278 -0.47 26.53 -17.31
N THR A 279 -0.48 25.72 -16.25
CA THR A 279 -1.40 25.87 -15.10
C THR A 279 -0.84 26.78 -14.00
N GLY A 280 0.43 27.19 -14.08
CA GLY A 280 1.08 27.95 -13.02
C GLY A 280 1.33 27.15 -11.73
N TYR A 281 1.25 25.82 -11.79
CA TYR A 281 1.46 24.96 -10.64
C TYR A 281 2.90 25.12 -10.11
N ARG A 282 3.07 25.43 -8.82
CA ARG A 282 4.38 25.63 -8.17
C ARG A 282 4.71 24.59 -7.10
N GLY A 283 4.00 23.45 -7.11
CA GLY A 283 4.10 22.42 -6.09
C GLY A 283 3.24 22.70 -4.86
N ASP A 284 2.92 21.64 -4.13
CA ASP A 284 2.27 21.75 -2.83
C ASP A 284 3.25 22.41 -1.86
N GLN A 285 3.10 23.73 -1.65
CA GLN A 285 3.65 24.36 -0.44
C GLN A 285 3.04 23.62 0.75
N GLU A 286 3.88 23.12 1.64
CA GLU A 286 3.46 22.51 2.90
C GLU A 286 2.46 23.44 3.61
N ASP A 287 1.17 23.12 3.52
CA ASP A 287 0.13 23.80 4.28
C ASP A 287 0.21 23.31 5.72
N ASN A 288 1.25 23.75 6.41
CA ASN A 288 1.58 23.44 7.80
C ASN A 288 0.68 24.21 8.79
N SER A 289 -0.48 24.71 8.35
CA SER A 289 -1.40 25.53 9.14
C SER A 289 -2.54 24.75 9.81
N GLY A 290 -2.59 23.42 9.64
CA GLY A 290 -3.67 22.57 10.15
C GLY A 290 -3.64 22.39 11.68
N PHE A 291 -4.84 22.39 12.28
CA PHE A 291 -5.06 21.95 13.67
C PHE A 291 -4.42 20.56 13.92
N SER A 292 -3.67 20.42 15.01
CA SER A 292 -3.11 19.14 15.48
C SER A 292 -3.80 18.73 16.77
N LEU A 293 -4.27 17.49 16.82
CA LEU A 293 -4.85 16.92 18.04
C LEU A 293 -3.72 16.49 18.98
N ASP A 294 -3.76 16.96 20.23
CA ASP A 294 -2.86 16.47 21.27
C ASP A 294 -3.45 15.21 21.91
N LEU A 295 -2.73 14.09 21.78
CA LEU A 295 -3.09 12.79 22.35
C LEU A 295 -2.26 12.41 23.57
N THR A 296 -1.44 13.32 24.11
CA THR A 296 -0.56 13.05 25.26
C THR A 296 -1.33 12.52 26.47
N ASP A 297 -2.53 13.04 26.77
CA ASP A 297 -3.37 12.54 27.86
C ASP A 297 -3.80 11.08 27.65
N LEU A 298 -4.21 10.73 26.43
CA LEU A 298 -4.56 9.36 26.05
C LEU A 298 -3.38 8.41 26.21
N GLU A 299 -2.20 8.79 25.71
CA GLU A 299 -0.98 8.00 25.81
C GLU A 299 -0.57 7.76 27.27
N ASN A 300 -0.64 8.79 28.11
CA ASN A 300 -0.34 8.70 29.53
C ASN A 300 -1.30 7.77 30.27
N ARG A 301 -2.60 7.81 29.96
CA ARG A 301 -3.60 6.90 30.54
C ARG A 301 -3.33 5.45 30.14
N ILE A 302 -3.03 5.20 28.86
CA ILE A 302 -2.67 3.86 28.38
C ILE A 302 -1.42 3.35 29.10
N ALA A 303 -0.37 4.17 29.20
CA ALA A 303 0.88 3.80 29.87
C ALA A 303 0.65 3.47 31.35
N LYS A 304 -0.12 4.30 32.05
CA LYS A 304 -0.50 4.08 33.46
C LYS A 304 -1.30 2.78 33.64
N GLN A 305 -2.25 2.50 32.75
CA GLN A 305 -3.03 1.27 32.81
C GLN A 305 -2.16 0.04 32.54
N GLN A 306 -1.24 0.11 31.58
CA GLN A 306 -0.26 -0.94 31.31
C GLN A 306 0.66 -1.19 32.51
N GLU A 307 1.15 -0.13 33.16
CA GLU A 307 1.95 -0.23 34.38
C GLU A 307 1.15 -0.86 35.54
N SER A 308 -0.12 -0.49 35.71
CA SER A 308 -1.02 -1.11 36.69
C SER A 308 -1.18 -2.61 36.43
N ILE A 309 -1.33 -3.01 35.16
CA ILE A 309 -1.42 -4.43 34.75
C ILE A 309 -0.10 -5.15 35.06
N ILE A 310 1.06 -4.57 34.74
CA ILE A 310 2.37 -5.18 35.02
C ILE A 310 2.55 -5.38 36.53
N THR A 311 2.31 -4.33 37.32
CA THR A 311 2.56 -4.31 38.76
C THR A 311 1.49 -5.06 39.57
N GLY A 312 0.27 -5.17 39.04
CA GLY A 312 -0.90 -5.70 39.76
C GLY A 312 -1.40 -4.76 40.86
N ALA A 313 -1.18 -3.45 40.72
CA ALA A 313 -1.48 -2.46 41.76
C ALA A 313 -2.96 -2.42 42.18
N ASP A 314 -3.88 -2.77 41.29
CA ASP A 314 -5.33 -2.79 41.58
C ASP A 314 -5.85 -4.15 42.10
N GLY A 315 -4.99 -5.16 42.19
CA GLY A 315 -5.33 -6.50 42.66
C GLY A 315 -6.25 -7.30 41.74
N LYS A 316 -6.61 -6.79 40.56
CA LYS A 316 -7.49 -7.48 39.61
C LYS A 316 -6.74 -8.55 38.82
N LYS A 317 -7.47 -9.56 38.38
CA LYS A 317 -6.99 -10.54 37.40
C LYS A 317 -6.77 -9.89 36.04
N LYS A 318 -5.84 -10.44 35.25
CA LYS A 318 -5.33 -9.84 34.01
C LYS A 318 -5.46 -10.84 32.88
N VAL A 319 -6.19 -10.48 31.84
CA VAL A 319 -6.43 -11.36 30.69
C VAL A 319 -5.95 -10.77 29.38
N GLY A 320 -5.24 -11.58 28.61
CA GLY A 320 -4.89 -11.26 27.23
C GLY A 320 -5.97 -11.76 26.27
N TYR A 321 -6.20 -11.05 25.16
CA TYR A 321 -7.03 -11.60 24.08
C TYR A 321 -6.52 -11.26 22.68
N LEU A 322 -6.76 -12.17 21.74
CA LEU A 322 -6.18 -12.10 20.39
C LEU A 322 -7.11 -11.48 19.33
N CYS A 323 -8.44 -11.67 19.44
CA CYS A 323 -9.40 -11.35 18.38
C CYS A 323 -10.43 -10.30 18.80
N THR A 324 -10.94 -9.52 17.84
CA THR A 324 -12.01 -8.54 18.08
C THR A 324 -13.41 -9.13 18.20
N TYR A 325 -13.55 -10.44 18.01
CA TYR A 325 -14.77 -11.17 18.32
C TYR A 325 -14.82 -11.66 19.77
N THR A 326 -13.87 -11.25 20.61
CA THR A 326 -13.95 -11.48 22.05
C THR A 326 -14.89 -10.44 22.69
N PRO A 327 -15.96 -10.85 23.40
CA PRO A 327 -16.88 -9.93 24.07
C PRO A 327 -16.23 -9.17 25.24
N LEU A 328 -15.84 -7.91 25.01
CA LEU A 328 -15.20 -7.08 26.05
C LEU A 328 -16.16 -6.73 27.19
N GLU A 329 -17.46 -6.68 26.90
CA GLU A 329 -18.52 -6.46 27.88
C GLU A 329 -18.47 -7.51 29.00
N LEU A 330 -18.18 -8.77 28.68
CA LEU A 330 -18.07 -9.83 29.69
C LEU A 330 -16.80 -9.70 30.54
N ILE A 331 -15.67 -9.33 29.94
CA ILE A 331 -14.41 -9.14 30.68
C ILE A 331 -14.58 -8.04 31.73
N ASN A 332 -15.19 -6.92 31.34
CA ASN A 332 -15.45 -5.80 32.24
C ASN A 332 -16.52 -6.13 33.29
N ALA A 333 -17.59 -6.86 32.91
CA ALA A 333 -18.60 -7.31 33.88
C ALA A 333 -18.02 -8.26 34.93
N ALA A 334 -16.98 -9.05 34.59
CA ALA A 334 -16.25 -9.89 35.52
C ALA A 334 -15.25 -9.12 36.41
N GLY A 335 -15.05 -7.81 36.17
CA GLY A 335 -14.11 -6.99 36.93
C GLY A 335 -12.64 -7.35 36.66
N VAL A 336 -12.33 -7.84 35.46
CA VAL A 336 -11.00 -8.30 35.05
C VAL A 336 -10.33 -7.25 34.16
N ASN A 337 -9.03 -7.05 34.31
CA ASN A 337 -8.26 -6.18 33.43
C ASN A 337 -8.02 -6.86 32.08
N GLN A 338 -8.29 -6.15 30.99
CA GLN A 338 -8.11 -6.66 29.63
C GLN A 338 -6.87 -6.09 28.96
N LEU A 339 -6.22 -6.92 28.15
CA LEU A 339 -5.10 -6.55 27.30
C LEU A 339 -5.29 -7.18 25.91
N ARG A 340 -5.50 -6.35 24.88
CA ARG A 340 -5.43 -6.88 23.52
C ARG A 340 -3.97 -7.17 23.15
N LEU A 341 -3.70 -8.37 22.64
CA LEU A 341 -2.38 -8.80 22.22
C LEU A 341 -2.20 -8.51 20.72
N PHE A 342 -1.84 -7.27 20.38
CA PHE A 342 -1.77 -6.82 19.00
C PHE A 342 -0.62 -5.85 18.69
N LYS A 343 0.42 -5.85 19.53
CA LYS A 343 1.63 -5.03 19.35
C LYS A 343 2.48 -5.52 18.18
N LYS A 344 3.02 -4.57 17.40
CA LYS A 344 4.01 -4.84 16.35
C LYS A 344 5.33 -5.30 16.98
N GLY A 345 5.88 -6.40 16.47
CA GLY A 345 7.24 -6.84 16.79
C GLY A 345 8.28 -6.15 15.90
N ASN A 346 9.48 -5.92 16.44
CA ASN A 346 10.65 -5.61 15.63
C ASN A 346 11.20 -6.89 14.97
N THR A 347 12.27 -6.78 14.19
CA THR A 347 12.90 -7.92 13.48
C THR A 347 13.25 -9.08 14.42
N GLU A 348 13.77 -8.79 15.61
CA GLU A 348 14.18 -9.80 16.60
C GLU A 348 12.97 -10.51 17.21
N ILE A 349 11.95 -9.76 17.62
CA ILE A 349 10.69 -10.30 18.14
C ILE A 349 10.03 -11.21 17.09
N VAL A 350 9.93 -10.75 15.84
CA VAL A 350 9.34 -11.53 14.74
C VAL A 350 10.13 -12.83 14.51
N ALA A 351 11.46 -12.76 14.47
CA ALA A 351 12.32 -13.93 14.30
C ALA A 351 12.21 -14.91 15.47
N SER A 352 12.08 -14.42 16.70
CA SER A 352 11.93 -15.27 17.90
C SER A 352 10.63 -16.08 17.87
N GLY A 353 9.52 -15.45 17.48
CA GLY A 353 8.23 -16.14 17.31
C GLY A 353 8.18 -17.07 16.09
N GLU A 354 8.97 -16.79 15.06
CA GLU A 354 9.13 -17.69 13.91
C GLU A 354 9.69 -19.05 14.30
N GLN A 355 10.58 -19.11 15.30
CA GLN A 355 11.15 -20.37 15.80
C GLN A 355 10.12 -21.32 16.43
N ILE A 356 8.96 -20.80 16.85
CA ILE A 356 7.84 -21.60 17.38
C ILE A 356 6.84 -21.94 16.27
N THR A 357 6.68 -21.01 15.33
CA THR A 357 5.79 -21.15 14.18
C THR A 357 6.59 -21.60 12.96
N GLN A 358 6.46 -20.90 11.83
CA GLN A 358 7.15 -21.14 10.56
C GLN A 358 7.21 -19.81 9.79
N SER A 359 8.10 -19.72 8.79
CA SER A 359 8.27 -18.53 7.94
C SER A 359 6.99 -18.11 7.21
N VAL A 360 6.07 -19.05 6.95
CA VAL A 360 4.78 -18.83 6.30
C VAL A 360 3.69 -18.29 7.22
N PHE A 361 3.98 -17.99 8.49
CA PHE A 361 3.04 -17.28 9.36
C PHE A 361 3.16 -15.76 9.15
N CYS A 362 2.04 -15.05 9.29
CA CYS A 362 2.06 -13.59 9.19
C CYS A 362 2.82 -12.96 10.38
N ASP A 363 3.46 -11.82 10.15
CA ASP A 363 4.30 -11.16 11.17
C ASP A 363 3.54 -10.74 12.42
N PHE A 364 2.23 -10.48 12.32
CA PHE A 364 1.37 -10.26 13.47
C PHE A 364 1.39 -11.43 14.46
N THR A 365 1.14 -12.63 13.95
CA THR A 365 1.13 -13.84 14.77
C THR A 365 2.50 -14.20 15.31
N LYS A 366 3.56 -14.00 14.50
CA LYS A 366 4.93 -14.20 14.93
C LYS A 366 5.32 -13.21 16.03
N SER A 367 4.89 -11.95 15.91
CA SER A 367 5.17 -10.92 16.92
C SER A 367 4.58 -11.24 18.29
N ILE A 368 3.35 -11.78 18.32
CA ILE A 368 2.69 -12.16 19.57
C ILE A 368 3.50 -13.23 20.31
N LEU A 369 3.88 -14.31 19.61
CA LEU A 369 4.66 -15.39 20.21
C LEU A 369 6.09 -14.96 20.56
N GLY A 370 6.70 -14.13 19.72
CA GLY A 370 8.00 -13.52 20.01
C GLY A 370 7.97 -12.70 21.29
N ALA A 371 6.93 -11.89 21.50
CA ALA A 371 6.78 -11.09 22.72
C ALA A 371 6.64 -11.98 23.97
N PHE A 372 5.90 -13.09 23.90
CA PHE A 372 5.87 -14.07 25.00
C PHE A 372 7.24 -14.69 25.28
N LYS A 373 7.94 -15.10 24.21
CA LYS A 373 9.23 -15.79 24.31
C LYS A 373 10.36 -14.89 24.83
N GLU A 374 10.45 -13.67 24.32
CA GLU A 374 11.39 -12.65 24.82
C GLU A 374 10.95 -12.08 26.17
N GLY A 375 9.71 -12.36 26.55
CA GLY A 375 9.21 -12.08 27.88
C GLY A 375 8.86 -10.63 28.11
N ASP A 376 8.11 -10.04 27.18
CA ASP A 376 7.49 -8.73 27.30
C ASP A 376 6.75 -8.63 28.67
N PRO A 377 7.01 -7.58 29.48
CA PRO A 377 6.46 -7.47 30.82
C PRO A 377 4.94 -7.53 30.88
N LEU A 378 4.23 -6.95 29.89
CA LEU A 378 2.77 -7.01 29.84
C LEU A 378 2.30 -8.45 29.63
N TYR A 379 2.93 -9.15 28.69
CA TYR A 379 2.51 -10.50 28.30
C TYR A 379 2.80 -11.50 29.42
N LYS A 380 3.94 -11.36 30.10
CA LYS A 380 4.29 -12.16 31.29
C LYS A 380 3.38 -11.91 32.49
N SER A 381 2.75 -10.74 32.59
CA SER A 381 1.90 -10.38 33.72
C SER A 381 0.51 -11.00 33.67
N LEU A 382 0.13 -11.61 32.54
CA LEU A 382 -1.22 -12.15 32.31
C LEU A 382 -1.47 -13.42 33.13
N ASP A 383 -2.65 -13.49 33.77
CA ASP A 383 -3.12 -14.70 34.42
C ASP A 383 -3.63 -15.73 33.40
N LYS A 384 -4.24 -15.26 32.29
CA LYS A 384 -4.84 -16.12 31.27
C LYS A 384 -4.97 -15.42 29.92
N VAL A 385 -4.99 -16.18 28.82
CA VAL A 385 -5.21 -15.68 27.46
C VAL A 385 -6.46 -16.32 26.85
N TYR A 386 -7.20 -15.53 26.08
CA TYR A 386 -8.42 -15.97 25.41
C TYR A 386 -8.41 -15.66 23.92
N THR A 387 -9.03 -16.52 23.12
CA THR A 387 -9.28 -16.20 21.71
C THR A 387 -10.54 -16.85 21.17
N PHE A 388 -11.38 -16.02 20.55
CA PHE A 388 -12.39 -16.48 19.59
C PHE A 388 -11.72 -16.53 18.22
N TYR A 389 -11.14 -17.69 17.87
CA TYR A 389 -10.20 -17.72 16.74
C TYR A 389 -10.90 -17.46 15.41
N THR A 390 -10.26 -16.67 14.56
CA THR A 390 -10.77 -16.28 13.23
C THR A 390 -10.02 -16.96 12.09
N CYS A 391 -8.69 -16.93 12.13
CA CYS A 391 -7.85 -17.62 11.15
C CYS A 391 -7.04 -18.74 11.81
N ASP A 392 -6.53 -19.66 10.98
CA ASP A 392 -5.74 -20.80 11.45
C ASP A 392 -4.46 -20.36 12.17
N CYS A 393 -3.83 -19.25 11.73
CA CYS A 393 -2.65 -18.71 12.38
C CYS A 393 -2.96 -18.28 13.83
N ILE A 394 -4.09 -17.60 14.08
CA ILE A 394 -4.48 -17.16 15.43
C ILE A 394 -4.87 -18.35 16.30
N LYS A 395 -5.50 -19.38 15.74
CA LYS A 395 -5.76 -20.64 16.45
C LYS A 395 -4.46 -21.26 16.94
N LYS A 396 -3.48 -21.42 16.04
CA LYS A 396 -2.16 -21.99 16.36
C LYS A 396 -1.34 -21.13 17.32
N VAL A 397 -1.46 -19.81 17.26
CA VAL A 397 -0.86 -18.92 18.26
C VAL A 397 -1.50 -19.16 19.64
N GLY A 398 -2.83 -19.27 19.73
CA GLY A 398 -3.50 -19.58 20.99
C GLY A 398 -3.02 -20.90 21.59
N GLU A 399 -2.95 -21.96 20.78
CA GLU A 399 -2.45 -23.28 21.21
C GLU A 399 -1.00 -23.17 21.73
N ALA A 400 -0.11 -22.51 20.98
CA ALA A 400 1.29 -22.34 21.38
C ALA A 400 1.45 -21.49 22.65
N ILE A 401 0.60 -20.48 22.89
CA ILE A 401 0.61 -19.74 24.16
C ILE A 401 0.24 -20.67 25.31
N GLY A 402 -0.82 -21.46 25.15
CA GLY A 402 -1.27 -22.46 26.12
C GLY A 402 -0.20 -23.50 26.47
N ASP A 403 0.49 -24.01 25.45
CA ASP A 403 1.48 -25.08 25.60
C ASP A 403 2.78 -24.60 26.26
N PHE A 404 3.18 -23.34 26.02
CA PHE A 404 4.54 -22.88 26.34
C PHE A 404 4.63 -21.71 27.32
N PHE A 405 3.58 -20.87 27.45
CA PHE A 405 3.74 -19.56 28.08
C PHE A 405 2.71 -19.22 29.16
N ALA A 406 1.42 -19.34 28.86
CA ALA A 406 0.36 -18.91 29.78
C ALA A 406 -0.92 -19.74 29.57
N PRO A 407 -1.70 -20.01 30.63
CA PRO A 407 -3.01 -20.66 30.50
C PRO A 407 -3.83 -19.99 29.41
N THR A 408 -4.35 -20.79 28.46
CA THR A 408 -5.06 -20.25 27.29
C THR A 408 -6.29 -21.08 26.97
N ASP A 409 -7.43 -20.40 26.77
CA ASP A 409 -8.63 -21.01 26.23
C ASP A 409 -8.96 -20.48 24.83
N ILE A 410 -9.43 -21.40 24.00
CA ILE A 410 -9.73 -21.17 22.58
C ILE A 410 -11.20 -21.48 22.35
N TYR A 411 -11.98 -20.43 22.09
CA TYR A 411 -13.39 -20.54 21.74
C TYR A 411 -13.58 -20.56 20.23
N ILE A 412 -14.60 -21.30 19.79
CA ILE A 412 -14.90 -21.50 18.37
C ILE A 412 -15.83 -20.38 17.90
N LEU A 413 -15.32 -19.54 16.99
CA LEU A 413 -16.16 -18.56 16.32
C LEU A 413 -16.81 -19.17 15.07
N PRO A 414 -18.14 -19.24 14.94
CA PRO A 414 -18.80 -19.95 13.84
C PRO A 414 -18.79 -19.12 12.55
N ARG A 415 -18.55 -19.77 11.41
CA ARG A 415 -18.27 -19.08 10.13
C ARG A 415 -19.49 -18.52 9.41
N LEU A 416 -20.63 -19.20 9.53
CA LEU A 416 -21.87 -18.91 8.80
C LEU A 416 -22.74 -17.94 9.61
N ARG A 417 -22.37 -16.65 9.63
CA ARG A 417 -22.92 -15.65 10.56
C ARG A 417 -24.45 -15.46 10.49
N GLN A 418 -25.05 -15.76 9.33
CA GLN A 418 -26.49 -15.64 9.09
C GLN A 418 -27.31 -16.85 9.56
N LYS A 419 -26.67 -17.99 9.89
CA LYS A 419 -27.39 -19.19 10.30
C LYS A 419 -27.73 -19.08 11.78
N GLU A 420 -29.00 -19.27 12.10
CA GLU A 420 -29.50 -19.31 13.49
C GLU A 420 -28.67 -20.28 14.35
N SER A 421 -28.42 -21.49 13.86
CA SER A 421 -27.57 -22.46 14.55
C SER A 421 -26.13 -22.00 14.82
N SER A 422 -25.58 -21.10 13.98
CA SER A 422 -24.28 -20.49 14.25
C SER A 422 -24.38 -19.40 15.32
N ARG A 423 -25.47 -18.64 15.37
CA ARG A 423 -25.70 -17.62 16.39
C ARG A 423 -25.91 -18.27 17.76
N ASP A 424 -26.71 -19.33 17.81
CA ASP A 424 -26.94 -20.12 19.03
C ASP A 424 -25.64 -20.77 19.53
N TYR A 425 -24.85 -21.34 18.62
CA TYR A 425 -23.55 -21.91 18.97
C TYR A 425 -22.60 -20.86 19.55
N TYR A 426 -22.56 -19.67 18.94
CA TYR A 426 -21.72 -18.59 19.46
C TYR A 426 -22.19 -18.08 20.82
N ARG A 427 -23.52 -18.00 21.05
CA ARG A 427 -24.07 -17.72 22.37
C ARG A 427 -23.62 -18.75 23.40
N THR A 428 -23.59 -20.04 23.07
CA THR A 428 -23.06 -21.08 23.96
C THR A 428 -21.58 -20.84 24.28
N GLU A 429 -20.75 -20.51 23.29
CA GLU A 429 -19.33 -20.18 23.52
C GLU A 429 -19.16 -18.93 24.39
N ILE A 430 -20.05 -17.93 24.26
CA ILE A 430 -20.09 -16.74 25.12
C ILE A 430 -20.44 -17.11 26.57
N LEU A 431 -21.35 -18.06 26.78
CA LEU A 431 -21.69 -18.56 28.12
C LEU A 431 -20.53 -19.35 28.75
N ASN A 432 -19.86 -20.21 27.96
CA ASN A 432 -18.66 -20.91 28.43
C ASN A 432 -17.56 -19.90 28.83
N PHE A 433 -17.36 -18.86 28.00
CA PHE A 433 -16.42 -17.79 28.29
C PHE A 433 -16.77 -17.02 29.57
N LYS A 434 -18.05 -16.74 29.81
CA LYS A 434 -18.52 -16.18 31.07
C LYS A 434 -18.14 -17.07 32.26
N GLU A 435 -18.43 -18.37 32.20
CA GLU A 435 -18.11 -19.30 33.29
C GLU A 435 -16.61 -19.33 33.60
N ASP A 436 -15.76 -19.30 32.57
CA ASP A 436 -14.31 -19.23 32.73
C ASP A 436 -13.84 -17.91 33.36
N LEU A 437 -14.49 -16.78 33.03
CA LEU A 437 -14.21 -15.48 33.65
C LEU A 437 -14.66 -15.44 35.12
N GLU A 438 -15.80 -16.03 35.46
CA GLU A 438 -16.27 -16.16 36.85
C GLU A 438 -15.32 -17.03 37.67
N SER A 439 -14.87 -18.16 37.11
CA SER A 439 -13.87 -19.04 37.72
C SER A 439 -12.53 -18.32 37.97
N LEU A 440 -12.07 -17.52 36.99
CA LEU A 440 -10.82 -16.78 37.10
C LEU A 440 -10.90 -15.64 38.12
N SER A 441 -11.96 -14.83 38.05
CA SER A 441 -12.10 -13.60 38.84
C SER A 441 -12.62 -13.84 40.25
N GLY A 442 -13.37 -14.93 40.47
CA GLY A 442 -14.15 -15.16 41.69
C GLY A 442 -15.42 -14.30 41.78
N ASN A 443 -15.70 -13.47 40.77
CA ASN A 443 -16.88 -12.60 40.72
C ASN A 443 -18.01 -13.29 39.95
N THR A 444 -19.25 -13.09 40.38
CA THR A 444 -20.43 -13.49 39.61
C THR A 444 -20.73 -12.44 38.54
N VAL A 445 -20.88 -12.87 37.28
CA VAL A 445 -21.25 -12.03 36.15
C VAL A 445 -22.77 -12.13 35.98
N THR A 446 -23.51 -11.16 36.51
CA THR A 446 -24.98 -11.12 36.41
C THR A 446 -25.44 -10.60 35.05
N GLU A 447 -26.65 -10.96 34.62
CA GLU A 447 -27.24 -10.42 33.39
C GLU A 447 -27.33 -8.90 33.42
N GLU A 448 -27.68 -8.30 34.56
CA GLU A 448 -27.74 -6.86 34.74
C GLU A 448 -26.36 -6.22 34.54
N ALA A 449 -25.29 -6.82 35.07
CA ALA A 449 -23.94 -6.32 34.87
C ALA A 449 -23.54 -6.35 33.38
N VAL A 450 -23.90 -7.42 32.67
CA VAL A 450 -23.66 -7.53 31.22
C VAL A 450 -24.45 -6.47 30.45
N ARG A 451 -25.73 -6.23 30.78
CA ARG A 451 -26.54 -5.17 30.15
C ARG A 451 -25.94 -3.79 30.36
N GLU A 452 -25.50 -3.47 31.56
CA GLU A 452 -24.85 -2.19 31.85
C GLU A 452 -23.54 -2.03 31.06
N GLN A 453 -22.77 -3.12 30.92
CA GLN A 453 -21.58 -3.13 30.08
C GLN A 453 -21.90 -2.96 28.59
N ILE A 454 -22.98 -3.57 28.08
CA ILE A 454 -23.44 -3.33 26.70
C ILE A 454 -23.77 -1.84 26.49
N LYS A 455 -24.53 -1.23 27.40
CA LYS A 455 -24.92 0.19 27.31
C LYS A 455 -23.73 1.13 27.32
N ILE A 456 -22.75 0.92 28.20
CA ILE A 456 -21.59 1.80 28.27
C ILE A 456 -20.68 1.63 27.04
N TYR A 457 -20.46 0.41 26.57
CA TYR A 457 -19.72 0.18 25.34
C TYR A 457 -20.44 0.76 24.12
N ASN A 458 -21.77 0.67 24.05
CA ASN A 458 -22.55 1.34 23.00
C ASN A 458 -22.36 2.86 23.01
N LYS A 459 -22.34 3.50 24.19
CA LYS A 459 -22.04 4.95 24.30
C LYS A 459 -20.63 5.27 23.80
N VAL A 460 -19.62 4.49 24.20
CA VAL A 460 -18.23 4.67 23.73
C VAL A 460 -18.14 4.50 22.20
N ARG A 461 -18.75 3.45 21.65
CA ARG A 461 -18.83 3.21 20.20
C ARG A 461 -19.54 4.35 19.47
N ALA A 462 -20.62 4.89 20.05
CA ALA A 462 -21.33 6.03 19.48
C ALA A 462 -20.44 7.27 19.37
N VAL A 463 -19.69 7.62 20.42
CA VAL A 463 -18.78 8.78 20.41
C VAL A 463 -17.61 8.55 19.45
N LEU A 464 -17.00 7.36 19.43
CA LEU A 464 -15.97 7.02 18.43
C LEU A 464 -16.50 7.12 16.99
N LYS A 465 -17.73 6.67 16.75
CA LYS A 465 -18.38 6.83 15.45
C LYS A 465 -18.58 8.30 15.12
N GLN A 466 -19.01 9.13 16.08
CA GLN A 466 -19.16 10.57 15.88
C GLN A 466 -17.83 11.24 15.53
N ILE A 467 -16.72 10.86 16.20
CA ILE A 467 -15.36 11.33 15.86
C ILE A 467 -14.99 10.88 14.44
N SER A 468 -15.25 9.61 14.09
CA SER A 468 -15.01 9.13 12.73
C SER A 468 -15.82 9.91 11.70
N ASP A 469 -17.09 10.20 11.98
CA ASP A 469 -18.00 10.94 11.09
C ASP A 469 -17.51 12.37 10.83
N LEU A 470 -16.74 12.99 11.73
CA LEU A 470 -16.09 14.29 11.46
C LEU A 470 -15.12 14.22 10.28
N ARG A 471 -14.60 13.03 9.95
CA ARG A 471 -13.74 12.82 8.78
C ARG A 471 -14.50 12.83 7.46
N LYS A 472 -15.83 12.95 7.45
CA LYS A 472 -16.66 13.17 6.24
C LYS A 472 -16.66 14.63 5.77
N ARG A 473 -16.21 15.55 6.61
CA ARG A 473 -15.99 16.97 6.28
C ARG A 473 -15.03 17.11 5.10
N GLU A 474 -15.09 18.25 4.40
CA GLU A 474 -14.23 18.48 3.23
C GLU A 474 -12.75 18.59 3.66
N ASN A 475 -12.47 19.23 4.81
CA ASN A 475 -11.20 19.17 5.52
C ASN A 475 -11.34 18.46 6.88
N PRO A 476 -11.05 17.15 6.97
CA PRO A 476 -11.11 16.37 8.21
C PRO A 476 -10.24 16.94 9.34
N PRO A 477 -10.77 17.14 10.56
CA PRO A 477 -10.03 17.76 11.67
C PRO A 477 -9.08 16.80 12.40
N ILE A 478 -9.04 15.52 12.00
CA ILE A 478 -8.21 14.48 12.61
C ILE A 478 -7.56 13.63 11.50
N LYS A 479 -6.30 13.23 11.70
CA LYS A 479 -5.59 12.29 10.82
C LYS A 479 -6.04 10.84 11.09
N GLY A 480 -5.91 9.96 10.10
CA GLY A 480 -6.18 8.54 10.28
C GLY A 480 -5.26 7.90 11.31
N LYS A 481 -3.97 8.30 11.36
CA LYS A 481 -3.03 7.80 12.38
C LYS A 481 -3.50 8.10 13.82
N ASP A 482 -3.96 9.33 14.06
CA ASP A 482 -4.45 9.78 15.36
C ASP A 482 -5.76 9.04 15.72
N PHE A 483 -6.64 8.80 14.72
CA PHE A 483 -7.84 8.00 14.93
C PHE A 483 -7.51 6.56 15.33
N LEU A 484 -6.48 5.94 14.73
CA LEU A 484 -6.03 4.60 15.15
C LEU A 484 -5.48 4.56 16.58
N ASP A 485 -4.97 5.69 17.10
CA ASP A 485 -4.55 5.79 18.50
C ASP A 485 -5.74 5.90 19.46
N LEU A 486 -6.86 6.51 19.02
CA LEU A 486 -8.14 6.36 19.73
C LEU A 486 -8.59 4.89 19.72
N ILE A 487 -8.52 4.20 18.58
CA ILE A 487 -8.88 2.77 18.55
C ILE A 487 -7.96 1.93 19.45
N LYS A 488 -6.69 2.28 19.57
CA LYS A 488 -5.79 1.68 20.56
C LYS A 488 -6.33 1.89 21.97
N GLY A 489 -6.66 3.13 22.35
CA GLY A 489 -7.29 3.44 23.64
C GLY A 489 -8.47 2.53 23.99
N TYR A 490 -9.37 2.28 23.02
CA TYR A 490 -10.53 1.40 23.17
C TYR A 490 -10.17 -0.02 23.64
N TYR A 491 -8.98 -0.52 23.28
CA TYR A 491 -8.54 -1.87 23.64
C TYR A 491 -7.71 -1.96 24.93
N TYR A 492 -7.29 -0.83 25.50
CA TYR A 492 -6.46 -0.80 26.70
C TYR A 492 -7.16 -0.20 27.91
N LEU A 493 -8.09 0.73 27.72
CA LEU A 493 -8.68 1.51 28.81
C LEU A 493 -10.09 1.03 29.19
N PRO A 494 -10.51 1.24 30.45
CA PRO A 494 -11.89 1.00 30.89
C PRO A 494 -12.91 1.89 30.16
N PRO A 495 -14.13 1.40 29.89
CA PRO A 495 -15.11 2.12 29.08
C PRO A 495 -15.61 3.43 29.74
N GLU A 496 -15.65 3.52 31.07
CA GLU A 496 -16.04 4.73 31.80
C GLU A 496 -15.07 5.88 31.56
N GLU A 497 -13.77 5.57 31.57
CA GLU A 497 -12.71 6.55 31.32
C GLU A 497 -12.69 6.98 29.85
N LEU A 498 -12.87 6.01 28.95
CA LEU A 498 -12.95 6.25 27.50
C LEU A 498 -14.09 7.17 27.13
N LEU A 499 -15.27 7.00 27.74
CA LEU A 499 -16.44 7.81 27.41
C LEU A 499 -16.19 9.30 27.69
N ILE A 500 -15.57 9.61 28.83
CA ILE A 500 -15.23 11.00 29.21
C ILE A 500 -14.21 11.56 28.23
N LEU A 501 -13.10 10.85 28.05
CA LEU A 501 -11.99 11.29 27.20
C LEU A 501 -12.43 11.50 25.75
N TYR A 502 -13.17 10.57 25.17
CA TYR A 502 -13.65 10.70 23.79
C TYR A 502 -14.68 11.80 23.62
N GLN A 503 -15.50 12.08 24.64
CA GLN A 503 -16.42 13.20 24.57
C GLN A 503 -15.67 14.55 24.54
N GLU A 504 -14.60 14.69 25.32
CA GLU A 504 -13.73 15.88 25.31
C GLU A 504 -13.01 16.04 23.97
N ILE A 505 -12.46 14.95 23.43
CA ILE A 505 -11.81 14.93 22.11
C ILE A 505 -12.83 15.28 21.01
N TYR A 506 -14.02 14.69 21.04
CA TYR A 506 -15.10 15.01 20.10
C TYR A 506 -15.45 16.49 20.13
N ASN A 507 -15.67 17.07 21.32
CA ASN A 507 -16.02 18.48 21.45
C ASN A 507 -14.92 19.38 20.87
N THR A 508 -13.65 19.04 21.10
CA THR A 508 -12.49 19.76 20.56
C THR A 508 -12.46 19.70 19.04
N LEU A 509 -12.57 18.50 18.46
CA LEU A 509 -12.55 18.28 17.01
C LEU A 509 -13.76 18.88 16.31
N ALA A 510 -14.94 18.80 16.93
CA ALA A 510 -16.16 19.33 16.36
C ALA A 510 -16.12 20.86 16.21
N ALA A 511 -15.40 21.54 17.11
CA ALA A 511 -15.20 23.00 17.09
C ALA A 511 -14.20 23.47 16.03
N VAL A 512 -13.38 22.58 15.45
CA VAL A 512 -12.44 22.92 14.37
C VAL A 512 -13.24 23.33 13.12
N PRO A 513 -12.99 24.52 12.53
CA PRO A 513 -13.66 24.95 11.30
C PRO A 513 -13.34 24.03 10.11
N ASP A 514 -14.35 23.76 9.27
CA ASP A 514 -14.18 23.04 8.00
C ASP A 514 -13.68 24.01 6.91
N GLN A 515 -12.41 24.38 6.98
CA GLN A 515 -11.74 25.31 6.07
C GLN A 515 -10.39 24.72 5.63
N GLY A 516 -9.95 25.03 4.41
CA GLY A 516 -8.67 24.55 3.86
C GLY A 516 -8.84 23.79 2.55
N ARG A 517 -7.73 23.35 1.98
CA ARG A 517 -7.74 22.54 0.76
C ARG A 517 -8.26 21.14 1.06
N LYS A 518 -9.16 20.64 0.22
CA LYS A 518 -9.63 19.25 0.26
C LYS A 518 -8.45 18.31 -0.06
N PRO A 519 -8.02 17.44 0.87
CA PRO A 519 -6.97 16.48 0.60
C PRO A 519 -7.49 15.34 -0.29
N ILE A 520 -6.58 14.60 -0.92
CA ILE A 520 -6.93 13.29 -1.51
C ILE A 520 -7.32 12.35 -0.37
N ARG A 521 -8.48 11.72 -0.50
CA ARG A 521 -9.16 10.97 0.56
C ARG A 521 -8.97 9.48 0.32
N LEU A 522 -8.32 8.80 1.25
CA LEU A 522 -8.03 7.38 1.15
C LEU A 522 -8.82 6.57 2.18
N MET A 523 -9.17 5.36 1.79
CA MET A 523 -9.64 4.32 2.70
C MET A 523 -8.57 3.26 2.87
N MET A 524 -8.28 2.88 4.12
CA MET A 524 -7.43 1.75 4.42
C MET A 524 -8.29 0.51 4.69
N ALA A 525 -8.31 -0.43 3.75
CA ALA A 525 -9.10 -1.65 3.84
C ALA A 525 -8.21 -2.88 3.93
N GLY A 526 -8.63 -3.89 4.68
CA GLY A 526 -7.94 -5.19 4.68
C GLY A 526 -7.57 -5.69 6.07
N GLY A 527 -6.34 -6.20 6.18
CA GLY A 527 -5.79 -6.88 7.35
C GLY A 527 -5.56 -5.98 8.56
N VAL A 528 -5.15 -6.58 9.66
CA VAL A 528 -4.84 -5.87 10.91
C VAL A 528 -3.71 -4.86 10.69
N VAL A 529 -3.87 -3.66 11.26
CA VAL A 529 -2.79 -2.69 11.50
C VAL A 529 -2.49 -2.75 12.99
N ALA A 530 -1.29 -3.20 13.36
CA ALA A 530 -0.91 -3.46 14.75
C ALA A 530 -0.65 -2.18 15.55
N ASP A 531 -0.68 -2.28 16.88
CA ASP A 531 -0.20 -1.20 17.76
C ASP A 531 1.29 -0.96 17.49
N GLY A 532 1.65 0.30 17.27
CA GLY A 532 3.00 0.74 16.87
C GLY A 532 3.30 0.62 15.36
N ASP A 533 2.40 0.09 14.53
CA ASP A 533 2.56 0.12 13.08
C ASP A 533 1.89 1.35 12.47
N ARG A 534 2.57 2.50 12.49
CA ARG A 534 2.09 3.77 11.90
C ARG A 534 2.79 4.16 10.60
N ARG A 535 3.84 3.43 10.24
CA ARG A 535 4.69 3.65 9.06
C ARG A 535 3.94 4.00 7.78
N LEU A 536 2.90 3.22 7.45
CA LEU A 536 2.13 3.45 6.23
C LEU A 536 1.28 4.73 6.34
N LEU A 537 0.68 5.00 7.49
CA LEU A 537 -0.13 6.21 7.70
C LEU A 537 0.75 7.47 7.74
N GLU A 538 1.90 7.42 8.40
CA GLU A 538 2.89 8.51 8.41
C GLU A 538 3.37 8.82 6.98
N LEU A 539 3.66 7.80 6.19
CA LEU A 539 4.04 7.98 4.79
C LEU A 539 2.91 8.63 3.97
N ILE A 540 1.66 8.22 4.16
CA ILE A 540 0.51 8.80 3.46
C ILE A 540 0.27 10.26 3.88
N GLU A 541 0.21 10.50 5.19
CA GLU A 541 -0.34 11.73 5.76
C GLU A 541 0.71 12.80 6.04
N ASP A 542 1.97 12.40 6.31
CA ASP A 542 3.06 13.32 6.62
C ASP A 542 4.05 13.47 5.46
N THR A 543 4.11 12.53 4.52
CA THR A 543 5.05 12.60 3.37
C THR A 543 4.34 12.85 2.03
N VAL A 544 3.27 12.13 1.72
CA VAL A 544 2.62 12.19 0.39
C VAL A 544 1.45 13.20 0.36
N GLY A 545 1.01 13.71 1.51
CA GLY A 545 0.01 14.79 1.58
C GLY A 545 -1.44 14.34 1.33
N ALA A 546 -1.73 13.04 1.43
CA ALA A 546 -3.10 12.51 1.38
C ALA A 546 -3.67 12.33 2.80
N ARG A 547 -4.96 11.96 2.91
CA ARG A 547 -5.63 11.77 4.21
C ARG A 547 -6.33 10.43 4.28
N VAL A 548 -6.07 9.63 5.32
CA VAL A 548 -6.86 8.42 5.58
C VAL A 548 -8.13 8.84 6.33
N VAL A 549 -9.27 8.73 5.65
CA VAL A 549 -10.56 9.23 6.17
C VAL A 549 -11.43 8.13 6.78
N ILE A 550 -11.15 6.86 6.46
CA ILE A 550 -11.87 5.69 6.98
C ILE A 550 -11.06 4.40 6.89
N GLU A 551 -11.29 3.48 7.82
CA GLU A 551 -10.63 2.18 7.91
C GLU A 551 -11.62 1.00 7.90
N ASP A 552 -11.45 0.07 6.96
CA ASP A 552 -12.15 -1.23 6.93
C ASP A 552 -11.20 -2.38 7.30
N HIS A 553 -10.71 -2.34 8.54
CA HIS A 553 -9.97 -3.44 9.17
C HIS A 553 -10.31 -3.59 10.66
N CYS A 554 -9.89 -4.70 11.28
CA CYS A 554 -10.27 -5.07 12.65
C CYS A 554 -9.58 -4.26 13.77
N THR A 555 -8.72 -3.32 13.42
CA THR A 555 -8.13 -2.33 14.33
C THR A 555 -8.47 -0.92 13.90
N GLY A 556 -9.47 -0.77 13.02
CA GLY A 556 -10.04 0.49 12.60
C GLY A 556 -11.53 0.53 12.92
N SER A 557 -12.32 1.16 12.06
CA SER A 557 -13.72 1.50 12.34
C SER A 557 -14.68 0.29 12.42
N ARG A 558 -14.29 -0.89 11.89
CA ARG A 558 -15.13 -2.10 11.78
C ARG A 558 -15.84 -2.49 13.09
N ASN A 559 -15.09 -2.58 14.18
CA ASN A 559 -15.59 -3.15 15.44
C ASN A 559 -16.09 -2.10 16.44
N VAL A 560 -15.89 -0.81 16.13
CA VAL A 560 -16.23 0.29 17.05
C VAL A 560 -17.40 1.13 16.56
N SER A 561 -17.99 0.77 15.42
CA SER A 561 -19.09 1.53 14.81
C SER A 561 -20.47 0.87 15.00
N PHE A 562 -20.50 -0.42 15.34
CA PHE A 562 -21.75 -1.19 15.46
C PHE A 562 -22.26 -1.17 16.91
N GLN A 563 -23.54 -0.88 17.11
CA GLN A 563 -24.17 -0.88 18.44
C GLN A 563 -24.92 -2.20 18.65
N ILE A 564 -24.74 -2.78 19.84
CA ILE A 564 -25.37 -4.05 20.22
C ILE A 564 -26.77 -3.77 20.78
N ASN A 565 -27.73 -4.66 20.54
CA ASN A 565 -29.07 -4.53 21.12
C ASN A 565 -29.00 -4.49 22.66
N GLU A 566 -29.68 -3.52 23.27
CA GLU A 566 -29.68 -3.33 24.73
C GLU A 566 -30.81 -4.12 25.43
N ASP A 567 -31.77 -4.60 24.64
CA ASP A 567 -32.95 -5.32 25.10
C ASP A 567 -32.83 -6.85 24.91
N GLY A 568 -33.69 -7.61 25.59
CA GLY A 568 -33.79 -9.07 25.40
C GLY A 568 -32.78 -9.87 26.23
N ASP A 569 -32.31 -11.01 25.74
CA ASP A 569 -31.24 -11.80 26.40
C ASP A 569 -29.87 -11.16 26.09
N PRO A 570 -29.08 -10.71 27.09
CA PRO A 570 -27.82 -10.02 26.85
C PRO A 570 -26.77 -10.91 26.17
N TYR A 571 -26.79 -12.23 26.39
CA TYR A 571 -25.83 -13.15 25.76
C TYR A 571 -26.18 -13.39 24.30
N GLN A 572 -27.48 -13.48 23.98
CA GLN A 572 -27.94 -13.50 22.60
C GLN A 572 -27.60 -12.17 21.92
N ALA A 573 -27.85 -11.03 22.57
CA ALA A 573 -27.51 -9.72 22.02
C ALA A 573 -26.02 -9.59 21.69
N LEU A 574 -25.12 -10.06 22.57
CA LEU A 574 -23.69 -10.13 22.28
C LEU A 574 -23.38 -11.04 21.07
N ALA A 575 -23.92 -12.27 21.05
CA ALA A 575 -23.69 -13.20 19.96
C ALA A 575 -24.11 -12.61 18.60
N GLU A 576 -25.28 -11.99 18.57
CA GLU A 576 -25.83 -11.33 17.38
C GLU A 576 -25.02 -10.10 17.00
N GLY A 577 -24.77 -9.20 17.93
CA GLY A 577 -24.07 -7.94 17.65
C GLY A 577 -22.66 -8.13 17.13
N TYR A 578 -21.89 -9.04 17.75
CA TYR A 578 -20.55 -9.38 17.26
C TYR A 578 -20.58 -10.12 15.91
N LEU A 579 -21.64 -10.87 15.59
CA LEU A 579 -21.80 -11.52 14.28
C LEU A 579 -22.37 -10.59 13.21
N ASP A 580 -23.08 -9.52 13.57
CA ASP A 580 -23.76 -8.58 12.65
C ASP A 580 -22.89 -7.39 12.25
N GLN A 581 -21.94 -6.97 13.09
CA GLN A 581 -20.93 -5.95 12.75
C GLN A 581 -20.23 -6.25 11.40
N SER A 582 -19.55 -5.24 10.84
CA SER A 582 -18.84 -5.43 9.56
C SER A 582 -17.92 -6.66 9.61
N PRO A 583 -18.12 -7.66 8.74
CA PRO A 583 -17.59 -9.00 8.98
C PRO A 583 -16.10 -9.14 8.65
N CYS A 584 -15.40 -9.95 9.44
CA CYS A 584 -14.06 -10.44 9.09
C CYS A 584 -14.10 -11.23 7.76
N THR A 585 -13.00 -11.19 6.99
CA THR A 585 -12.87 -11.87 5.69
C THR A 585 -13.01 -13.39 5.73
N ARG A 586 -12.90 -13.99 6.93
CA ARG A 586 -13.14 -15.41 7.11
C ARG A 586 -14.64 -15.78 7.15
N MET A 587 -15.51 -14.82 7.47
CA MET A 587 -16.96 -15.00 7.60
C MET A 587 -17.63 -15.26 6.25
N LYS A 588 -18.83 -15.86 6.28
CA LYS A 588 -19.65 -16.08 5.09
C LYS A 588 -21.10 -15.63 5.32
N PRO A 589 -21.77 -15.11 4.27
CA PRO A 589 -21.28 -14.89 2.90
C PRO A 589 -20.27 -13.72 2.77
N LEU A 590 -19.44 -13.70 1.72
CA LEU A 590 -18.41 -12.65 1.54
C LEU A 590 -18.95 -11.35 0.97
N GLN A 591 -20.00 -11.45 0.14
CA GLN A 591 -20.56 -10.34 -0.62
C GLN A 591 -21.05 -9.20 0.29
N GLU A 592 -21.59 -9.53 1.47
CA GLU A 592 -21.99 -8.53 2.45
C GLU A 592 -20.80 -7.68 2.91
N ARG A 593 -19.64 -8.30 3.17
CA ARG A 593 -18.44 -7.56 3.55
C ARG A 593 -18.09 -6.52 2.49
N VAL A 594 -18.06 -6.97 1.24
CA VAL A 594 -17.63 -6.16 0.11
C VAL A 594 -18.61 -4.99 -0.10
N THR A 595 -19.91 -5.26 0.07
CA THR A 595 -20.97 -4.23 0.01
C THR A 595 -20.82 -3.20 1.12
N ILE A 596 -20.72 -3.63 2.39
CA ILE A 596 -20.52 -2.73 3.54
C ILE A 596 -19.26 -1.87 3.37
N SER A 597 -18.18 -2.47 2.85
CA SER A 597 -16.94 -1.75 2.55
C SER A 597 -17.15 -0.67 1.49
N GLY A 598 -17.86 -1.00 0.39
CA GLY A 598 -18.20 -0.05 -0.67
C GLY A 598 -19.10 1.09 -0.18
N ASP A 599 -20.10 0.78 0.65
CA ASP A 599 -21.00 1.78 1.27
C ASP A 599 -20.20 2.77 2.12
N LEU A 600 -19.25 2.27 2.94
CA LEU A 600 -18.33 3.13 3.72
C LEU A 600 -17.49 4.02 2.81
N ALA A 601 -16.96 3.49 1.70
CA ALA A 601 -16.15 4.28 0.77
C ALA A 601 -16.94 5.43 0.13
N GLN A 602 -18.20 5.18 -0.24
CA GLN A 602 -19.08 6.22 -0.77
C GLN A 602 -19.46 7.25 0.30
N GLU A 603 -19.84 6.79 1.50
CA GLU A 603 -20.25 7.63 2.62
C GLU A 603 -19.14 8.62 3.04
N TYR A 604 -17.88 8.18 2.96
CA TYR A 604 -16.70 8.99 3.30
C TYR A 604 -16.08 9.71 2.09
N LYS A 605 -16.71 9.67 0.92
CA LYS A 605 -16.24 10.31 -0.33
C LYS A 605 -14.78 9.96 -0.63
N VAL A 606 -14.47 8.67 -0.66
CA VAL A 606 -13.10 8.17 -0.84
C VAL A 606 -12.69 8.27 -2.30
N ASP A 607 -11.49 8.81 -2.56
CA ASP A 607 -10.90 8.93 -3.88
C ASP A 607 -10.14 7.65 -4.29
N GLY A 608 -9.54 6.93 -3.34
CA GLY A 608 -8.85 5.67 -3.60
C GLY A 608 -8.73 4.74 -2.39
N ILE A 609 -8.61 3.44 -2.66
CA ILE A 609 -8.50 2.40 -1.63
C ILE A 609 -7.07 1.88 -1.54
N LEU A 610 -6.54 1.80 -0.31
CA LEU A 610 -5.35 1.01 -0.02
C LEU A 610 -5.79 -0.34 0.56
N TYR A 611 -5.61 -1.41 -0.21
CA TYR A 611 -5.90 -2.77 0.24
C TYR A 611 -4.68 -3.35 0.95
N VAL A 612 -4.57 -3.08 2.25
CA VAL A 612 -3.43 -3.40 3.10
C VAL A 612 -3.63 -4.76 3.75
N TYR A 613 -2.66 -5.67 3.62
CA TYR A 613 -2.71 -6.93 4.35
C TYR A 613 -1.32 -7.48 4.63
N LEU A 614 -1.16 -8.20 5.74
CA LEU A 614 0.10 -8.85 6.07
C LEU A 614 0.40 -9.97 5.09
N LYS A 615 1.66 -10.07 4.65
CA LYS A 615 2.16 -11.24 3.90
C LYS A 615 1.79 -12.53 4.66
N PHE A 616 1.44 -13.54 3.89
CA PHE A 616 0.94 -14.83 4.39
C PHE A 616 -0.39 -14.77 5.15
N CYS A 617 -1.22 -13.74 4.96
CA CYS A 617 -2.59 -13.74 5.46
C CYS A 617 -3.56 -14.38 4.45
N PRO A 618 -3.96 -15.67 4.61
CA PRO A 618 -4.75 -16.37 3.61
C PRO A 618 -6.15 -15.78 3.43
N CYS A 619 -6.78 -15.32 4.53
CA CYS A 619 -8.14 -14.81 4.50
C CYS A 619 -8.27 -13.57 3.62
N TYR A 620 -7.33 -12.63 3.70
CA TYR A 620 -7.36 -11.40 2.89
C TYR A 620 -6.80 -11.64 1.48
N GLY A 621 -5.82 -12.53 1.33
CA GLY A 621 -5.29 -12.91 0.01
C GLY A 621 -6.34 -13.60 -0.87
N GLN A 622 -7.18 -14.48 -0.31
CA GLN A 622 -8.19 -15.23 -1.06
C GLN A 622 -9.29 -14.33 -1.65
N ILE A 623 -9.71 -13.29 -0.92
CA ILE A 623 -10.89 -12.51 -1.29
C ILE A 623 -10.58 -11.28 -2.14
N LYS A 624 -9.29 -10.95 -2.32
CA LYS A 624 -8.87 -9.69 -2.93
C LYS A 624 -9.44 -9.48 -4.34
N HIS A 625 -9.56 -10.54 -5.13
CA HIS A 625 -10.11 -10.45 -6.49
C HIS A 625 -11.59 -10.08 -6.51
N GLU A 626 -12.36 -10.56 -5.53
CA GLU A 626 -13.76 -10.15 -5.41
C GLU A 626 -13.87 -8.70 -4.94
N PHE A 627 -13.02 -8.31 -3.99
CA PHE A 627 -12.92 -6.96 -3.48
C PHE A 627 -12.54 -5.96 -4.59
N PHE A 628 -11.48 -6.23 -5.38
CA PHE A 628 -11.03 -5.36 -6.47
C PHE A 628 -12.09 -5.22 -7.56
N ARG A 629 -12.74 -6.32 -7.96
CA ARG A 629 -13.84 -6.27 -8.93
C ARG A 629 -15.01 -5.42 -8.46
N HIS A 630 -15.29 -5.38 -7.15
CA HIS A 630 -16.36 -4.53 -6.63
C HIS A 630 -15.99 -3.05 -6.72
N TYR A 631 -14.80 -2.65 -6.26
CA TYR A 631 -14.37 -1.26 -6.34
C TYR A 631 -14.14 -0.77 -7.77
N GLN A 632 -13.72 -1.66 -8.68
CA GLN A 632 -13.68 -1.37 -10.10
C GLN A 632 -15.07 -0.99 -10.65
N LYS A 633 -16.14 -1.68 -10.22
CA LYS A 633 -17.52 -1.32 -10.59
C LYS A 633 -17.97 0.01 -9.97
N LEU A 634 -17.44 0.36 -8.81
CA LEU A 634 -17.68 1.66 -8.17
C LEU A 634 -16.85 2.79 -8.81
N GLY A 635 -15.92 2.48 -9.72
CA GLY A 635 -15.02 3.47 -10.33
C GLY A 635 -13.93 3.99 -9.41
N ILE A 636 -13.73 3.37 -8.23
CA ILE A 636 -12.74 3.80 -7.23
C ILE A 636 -11.46 2.97 -7.40
N PRO A 637 -10.31 3.59 -7.69
CA PRO A 637 -9.03 2.88 -7.81
C PRO A 637 -8.61 2.17 -6.52
N VAL A 638 -7.94 1.02 -6.67
CA VAL A 638 -7.42 0.23 -5.56
C VAL A 638 -5.93 -0.02 -5.74
N LEU A 639 -5.13 0.28 -4.72
CA LEU A 639 -3.73 -0.11 -4.63
C LEU A 639 -3.59 -1.31 -3.66
N GLU A 640 -3.08 -2.43 -4.15
CA GLU A 640 -2.79 -3.61 -3.33
C GLU A 640 -1.48 -3.41 -2.55
N VAL A 641 -1.51 -3.45 -1.21
CA VAL A 641 -0.32 -3.18 -0.37
C VAL A 641 -0.04 -4.37 0.56
N PRO A 642 0.68 -5.41 0.10
CA PRO A 642 1.14 -6.47 0.97
C PRO A 642 2.28 -5.95 1.86
N VAL A 643 2.13 -6.04 3.18
CA VAL A 643 3.09 -5.54 4.15
C VAL A 643 3.68 -6.65 5.02
N ASP A 644 4.87 -6.39 5.54
CA ASP A 644 5.47 -7.09 6.67
C ASP A 644 5.99 -6.04 7.67
N TYR A 645 6.52 -6.47 8.82
CA TYR A 645 7.03 -5.54 9.83
C TYR A 645 8.46 -5.09 9.57
N SER A 646 9.10 -5.58 8.50
CA SER A 646 10.43 -5.14 8.12
C SER A 646 10.41 -3.71 7.56
N ALA A 647 11.54 -3.00 7.68
CA ALA A 647 11.73 -1.71 7.04
C ALA A 647 12.22 -1.81 5.58
N SER A 648 12.44 -3.03 5.06
CA SER A 648 13.17 -3.25 3.80
C SER A 648 12.47 -2.73 2.54
N ASP A 649 11.13 -2.60 2.60
CA ASP A 649 10.25 -2.20 1.51
C ASP A 649 9.83 -0.71 1.54
N GLN A 650 10.26 0.08 2.54
CA GLN A 650 9.82 1.47 2.72
C GLN A 650 9.94 2.35 1.45
N GLY A 651 11.12 2.35 0.80
CA GLY A 651 11.33 3.19 -0.39
C GLY A 651 10.47 2.77 -1.59
N GLN A 652 10.17 1.47 -1.72
CA GLN A 652 9.29 0.98 -2.77
C GLN A 652 7.83 1.35 -2.48
N LEU A 653 7.40 1.17 -1.22
CA LEU A 653 6.07 1.55 -0.76
C LEU A 653 5.82 3.05 -0.99
N LYS A 654 6.80 3.90 -0.67
CA LYS A 654 6.75 5.35 -0.95
C LYS A 654 6.50 5.63 -2.42
N THR A 655 7.31 5.07 -3.32
CA THR A 655 7.15 5.28 -4.77
C THR A 655 5.78 4.83 -5.29
N ARG A 656 5.27 3.70 -4.79
CA ARG A 656 3.93 3.19 -5.16
C ARG A 656 2.81 4.10 -4.68
N LEU A 657 2.93 4.66 -3.48
CA LEU A 657 1.94 5.59 -2.94
C LEU A 657 1.99 6.92 -3.67
N GLU A 658 3.17 7.50 -3.90
CA GLU A 658 3.33 8.73 -4.71
C GLU A 658 2.65 8.57 -6.07
N ALA A 659 2.96 7.48 -6.80
CA ALA A 659 2.34 7.22 -8.08
C ALA A 659 0.82 7.08 -7.96
N PHE A 660 0.33 6.36 -6.96
CA PHE A 660 -1.11 6.20 -6.76
C PHE A 660 -1.81 7.54 -6.45
N ILE A 661 -1.21 8.40 -5.64
CA ILE A 661 -1.74 9.72 -5.32
C ILE A 661 -1.71 10.66 -6.54
N GLU A 662 -0.67 10.61 -7.36
CA GLU A 662 -0.62 11.32 -8.65
C GLU A 662 -1.79 10.90 -9.55
N VAL A 663 -2.02 9.59 -9.71
CA VAL A 663 -3.16 9.06 -10.49
C VAL A 663 -4.50 9.58 -9.96
N LEU A 664 -4.68 9.62 -8.64
CA LEU A 664 -5.90 10.12 -8.03
C LEU A 664 -6.08 11.62 -8.24
N GLY A 665 -5.01 12.41 -8.09
CA GLY A 665 -5.01 13.85 -8.32
C GLY A 665 -5.39 14.23 -9.75
N GLU A 666 -4.90 13.46 -10.73
CA GLU A 666 -5.26 13.63 -12.14
C GLU A 666 -6.75 13.33 -12.40
N ARG A 667 -7.28 12.24 -11.84
CA ARG A 667 -8.69 11.84 -12.00
C ARG A 667 -9.67 12.81 -11.32
N GLY A 668 -9.33 13.30 -10.14
CA GLY A 668 -10.19 14.17 -9.34
C GLY A 668 -10.32 15.61 -9.86
N GLY A 669 -9.61 15.97 -10.93
CA GLY A 669 -9.60 17.36 -11.43
C GLY A 669 -8.95 18.34 -10.44
N ILE A 670 -8.13 17.84 -9.51
CA ILE A 670 -7.40 18.66 -8.52
C ILE A 670 -6.31 19.52 -9.21
N THR A 671 -6.05 19.29 -10.50
CA THR A 671 -5.26 20.17 -11.39
C THR A 671 -6.12 21.05 -12.33
N ASN A 672 -7.45 20.93 -12.31
CA ASN A 672 -8.36 21.58 -13.27
C ASN A 672 -9.36 22.57 -12.65
N ALA A 673 -9.45 22.65 -11.32
CA ALA A 673 -10.34 23.59 -10.63
C ALA A 673 -9.76 25.02 -10.58
N ASP A 674 -9.37 25.58 -11.72
CA ASP A 674 -9.11 27.02 -11.89
C ASP A 674 -9.21 27.49 -13.37
N ARG A 675 -9.87 26.72 -14.24
CA ARG A 675 -10.31 27.24 -15.54
C ARG A 675 -11.56 28.10 -15.33
N GLY A 676 -11.32 29.37 -14.99
CA GLY A 676 -12.34 30.40 -15.00
C GLY A 676 -13.13 30.37 -16.31
N SER A 677 -14.43 30.15 -16.21
CA SER A 677 -15.37 30.26 -17.31
C SER A 677 -15.56 31.74 -17.65
N SER A 678 -14.67 32.32 -18.45
CA SER A 678 -15.01 33.53 -19.20
C SER A 678 -15.69 33.10 -20.50
N LYS A 679 -17.02 32.97 -20.49
CA LYS A 679 -17.79 33.06 -21.73
C LYS A 679 -17.73 34.52 -22.20
N PRO A 680 -17.26 34.84 -23.41
CA PRO A 680 -17.54 36.13 -24.00
C PRO A 680 -19.02 36.19 -24.40
N ALA A 681 -19.62 37.37 -24.21
CA ALA A 681 -20.99 37.70 -24.58
C ALA A 681 -21.23 37.60 -26.08
#